data_AF-A0A494Y6X8-F1
#
_entry.id   AF-A0A494Y6X8-F1
#
_cell.length_a   1.000
_cell.length_b   1.000
_cell.length_c   1.000
_cell.angle_alpha   90.00
_cell.angle_beta   90.00
_cell.angle_gamma   90.00
#
_symmetry.space_group_name_H-M   'P 1'
#
loop_
_entity.id
_entity.type
_entity.pdbx_description
1 polymer ?
#
loop_
_entity_poly.entity_id
_entity_poly.type
_entity_poly.pdbx_seq_one_letter_code
_entity_poly.pdbx_strand_id
1 'polypeptide(L)'
;MMEETQFQSGATQGRLIVILGMHRSGTSAITRAMATLGADFGDNLMPAVGGNNEKGFFEDVDVNRLNIELMNALGIEWHSIRDFDLERLPPAVLDGFQIRALTLLRGKINGRIFALKDPRIARLMAFWKPVFDRVGVPVSYVIAVRNPMSVVQSLAKRDGFTEELSYLLWLAHVVPALIATRDVSRVLVDYDTLLDAPGPELERMAREMGLALDARHVQTFSEEFLEGGLRHTRFQPQDLDLVRVSPPAVAQLFQALDRACRGASESDALVSAVERGRALLRDLTPILQRVEAGASPQVGNLQKQIAERDRAIQTLSNGIQERDRVIAESQRQLQALAGQFKQSQDLVKQLVQHEAEQALNAIANAGNSAVAVAPPTVHALDASGPVLTAPQTGGPAMHADLSIAPATTPISALRSNDAPVVPVVSSVTPSTNKKRPKGVPDAIFSFIVDVDTKFAYQGYYLAHSLIEHSCDHPSEVHVQFTPEVGADVRDVFVEMGCSVHQIERFGDGRYCNKIAQLANLHAYKFGKAVLLDTDTIVLADIRPFLRDDALMAKVVDFPNPSTDVLDEIGRLAKMKRVPQPMQVDASDDVTYVGNCNGGFYSIPKAMCEMVDEMWRTSANWLLKHMEPLRRAGKEIHVDQISMWLAINVGSVPYRNAPSNLNYFIHTEGKHRYLNEKAPIAMMHYHDSSIGVTGKLEPRVTLDARGRDAVLKANAQMDKHFHSTLFWNFRYAHFIERGSGVGSRGENLQYKRELLIENGAQDAESVLDVGCGDLEVVKGLALRNYVGLDTSDRAIEVARRAKPDWQFQLLDGSDVRETIPSKDLVLCFEVLIHQPTRSAYEKLVDLLVDRTQQTLIVSGYAADYLARAANAMLFFYEPLEESLRKSGKFKSIRKIGAHSDVTVFRCDVEPLAA
;
A
#
# COMPACT_ATOMS: atom_id res chain seq x y z
N MET A 1 39.67 65.80 -27.17
CA MET A 1 39.45 64.56 -27.94
C MET A 1 39.81 63.39 -27.06
N MET A 2 38.78 62.77 -26.50
CA MET A 2 38.58 61.36 -26.15
C MET A 2 37.46 61.38 -25.12
N GLU A 3 36.24 61.22 -25.63
CA GLU A 3 34.97 61.41 -24.92
C GLU A 3 34.82 60.39 -23.78
N GLU A 4 34.53 60.91 -22.60
CA GLU A 4 33.94 60.18 -21.49
C GLU A 4 32.60 59.59 -21.96
N THR A 5 32.58 58.29 -22.24
CA THR A 5 31.32 57.57 -22.39
C THR A 5 30.81 57.27 -20.98
N GLN A 6 29.86 58.09 -20.53
CA GLN A 6 29.05 57.83 -19.35
C GLN A 6 28.48 56.40 -19.41
N PHE A 7 28.90 55.51 -18.50
CA PHE A 7 28.13 54.31 -18.19
C PHE A 7 26.85 54.76 -17.49
N GLN A 8 25.82 55.06 -18.28
CA GLN A 8 24.44 55.08 -17.80
C GLN A 8 24.17 53.74 -17.10
N SER A 9 23.45 53.77 -15.98
CA SER A 9 22.88 52.61 -15.33
C SER A 9 21.87 51.94 -16.28
N GLY A 10 22.37 51.16 -17.23
CA GLY A 10 21.58 50.41 -18.18
C GLY A 10 20.96 49.22 -17.48
N ALA A 11 19.64 49.07 -17.62
CA ALA A 11 18.94 47.84 -17.28
C ALA A 11 19.75 46.65 -17.82
N THR A 12 20.11 45.70 -16.96
CA THR A 12 20.80 44.47 -17.37
C THR A 12 20.04 43.85 -18.53
N GLN A 13 20.67 43.74 -19.71
CA GLN A 13 20.15 42.85 -20.74
C GLN A 13 20.16 41.44 -20.12
N GLY A 14 18.99 40.79 -20.07
CA GLY A 14 18.85 39.48 -19.45
C GLY A 14 19.87 38.48 -20.02
N ARG A 15 20.26 37.48 -19.23
CA ARG A 15 21.23 36.44 -19.63
C ARG A 15 20.81 35.12 -19.02
N LEU A 16 21.06 34.02 -19.74
CA LEU A 16 20.85 32.67 -19.23
C LEU A 16 22.19 31.98 -18.99
N ILE A 17 22.41 31.48 -17.78
CA ILE A 17 23.54 30.59 -17.46
C ILE A 17 22.97 29.19 -17.28
N VAL A 18 23.43 28.23 -18.09
CA VAL A 18 22.94 26.84 -18.04
C VAL A 18 24.01 25.97 -17.42
N ILE A 19 23.72 25.39 -16.25
CA ILE A 19 24.61 24.51 -15.52
C ILE A 19 24.31 23.06 -15.94
N LEU A 20 25.28 22.42 -16.58
CA LEU A 20 25.20 21.06 -17.10
C LEU A 20 26.13 20.15 -16.30
N GLY A 21 25.71 18.91 -16.08
CA GLY A 21 26.55 17.90 -15.46
C GLY A 21 25.74 16.76 -14.87
N MET A 22 26.39 15.63 -14.65
CA MET A 22 25.78 14.47 -14.01
C MET A 22 25.39 14.80 -12.56
N HIS A 23 24.31 14.18 -12.05
CA HIS A 23 23.99 14.20 -10.63
C HIS A 23 25.23 13.87 -9.79
N ARG A 24 25.39 14.53 -8.64
CA ARG A 24 26.56 14.37 -7.74
C ARG A 24 27.91 14.85 -8.28
N SER A 25 27.96 15.46 -9.46
CA SER A 25 29.17 16.11 -9.99
C SER A 25 29.43 17.51 -9.41
N GLY A 26 28.72 17.90 -8.35
CA GLY A 26 28.88 19.22 -7.73
C GLY A 26 28.10 20.35 -8.39
N THR A 27 27.13 20.04 -9.27
CA THR A 27 26.32 21.03 -9.99
C THR A 27 25.60 22.02 -9.06
N SER A 28 25.18 21.62 -7.85
CA SER A 28 24.58 22.53 -6.87
C SER A 28 25.58 23.53 -6.28
N ALA A 29 26.82 23.10 -6.01
CA ALA A 29 27.87 24.02 -5.55
C ALA A 29 28.23 25.04 -6.63
N ILE A 30 28.35 24.57 -7.88
CA ILE A 30 28.60 25.42 -9.05
C ILE A 30 27.42 26.36 -9.32
N THR A 31 26.18 25.90 -9.14
CA THR A 31 25.00 26.78 -9.27
C THR A 31 25.04 27.88 -8.23
N ARG A 32 25.32 27.56 -6.97
CA ARG A 32 25.44 28.57 -5.91
C ARG A 32 26.56 29.57 -6.18
N ALA A 33 27.68 29.12 -6.74
CA ALA A 33 28.77 29.99 -7.18
C ALA A 33 28.30 31.04 -8.22
N MET A 34 27.24 30.80 -8.98
CA MET A 34 26.72 31.79 -9.95
C MET A 34 26.13 33.04 -9.27
N ALA A 35 25.77 32.97 -7.98
CA ALA A 35 25.36 34.16 -7.23
C ALA A 35 26.49 35.21 -7.18
N THR A 36 27.75 34.75 -7.16
CA THR A 36 28.93 35.62 -7.22
C THR A 36 29.04 36.38 -8.55
N LEU A 37 28.31 35.94 -9.58
CA LEU A 37 28.26 36.56 -10.91
C LEU A 37 26.94 37.32 -11.13
N GLY A 38 26.19 37.58 -10.05
CA GLY A 38 24.91 38.29 -10.09
C GLY A 38 23.74 37.45 -10.64
N ALA A 39 23.87 36.12 -10.68
CA ALA A 39 22.80 35.26 -11.15
C ALA A 39 21.72 35.03 -10.07
N ASP A 40 20.47 35.10 -10.52
CA ASP A 40 19.26 34.72 -9.79
C ASP A 40 18.90 33.26 -10.10
N PHE A 41 18.32 32.56 -9.14
CA PHE A 41 17.89 31.17 -9.24
C PHE A 41 16.37 31.01 -9.35
N GLY A 42 15.62 32.09 -9.12
CA GLY A 42 14.18 32.10 -8.98
C GLY A 42 13.69 31.65 -7.60
N ASP A 43 12.39 31.77 -7.40
CA ASP A 43 11.76 31.57 -6.08
C ASP A 43 11.12 30.17 -5.92
N ASN A 44 11.06 29.38 -7.00
CA ASN A 44 10.40 28.08 -7.06
C ASN A 44 11.39 26.93 -7.19
N LEU A 45 12.26 26.78 -6.19
CA LEU A 45 13.34 25.79 -6.17
C LEU A 45 12.94 24.53 -5.40
N MET A 46 13.48 23.38 -5.84
CA MET A 46 13.33 22.12 -5.12
C MET A 46 13.89 22.19 -3.68
N PRO A 47 13.13 21.73 -2.68
CA PRO A 47 13.51 21.83 -1.26
C PRO A 47 14.72 20.96 -0.92
N ALA A 48 15.47 21.34 0.12
CA ALA A 48 16.57 20.54 0.66
C ALA A 48 16.04 19.23 1.28
N VAL A 49 16.83 18.16 1.21
CA VAL A 49 16.47 16.84 1.78
C VAL A 49 17.64 16.35 2.63
N GLY A 50 17.39 16.12 3.93
CA GLY A 50 18.39 15.65 4.90
C GLY A 50 19.05 14.33 4.49
N GLY A 51 20.37 14.21 4.68
CA GLY A 51 21.15 13.04 4.26
C GLY A 51 21.36 12.87 2.74
N ASN A 52 20.75 13.71 1.90
CA ASN A 52 20.88 13.68 0.45
C ASN A 52 21.49 14.98 -0.10
N ASN A 53 20.88 16.13 0.18
CA ASN A 53 21.44 17.44 -0.13
C ASN A 53 20.87 18.51 0.84
N GLU A 54 21.60 18.73 1.92
CA GLU A 54 21.18 19.55 3.06
C GLU A 54 21.17 21.06 2.76
N LYS A 55 21.85 21.49 1.69
CA LYS A 55 21.94 22.91 1.29
C LYS A 55 21.04 23.29 0.09
N GLY A 56 20.14 22.38 -0.32
CA GLY A 56 19.18 22.62 -1.40
C GLY A 56 19.68 22.21 -2.79
N PHE A 57 18.75 21.83 -3.68
CA PHE A 57 19.09 21.32 -5.01
C PHE A 57 19.33 22.42 -6.04
N PHE A 58 18.75 23.62 -5.88
CA PHE A 58 18.78 24.70 -6.87
C PHE A 58 18.20 24.28 -8.24
N GLU A 59 17.32 23.29 -8.25
CA GLU A 59 16.58 22.84 -9.44
C GLU A 59 15.24 23.57 -9.47
N ASP A 60 14.91 24.19 -10.61
CA ASP A 60 13.63 24.86 -10.80
C ASP A 60 12.51 23.82 -10.99
N VAL A 61 11.46 23.91 -10.17
CA VAL A 61 10.39 22.91 -10.11
C VAL A 61 9.63 22.80 -11.44
N ASP A 62 9.43 23.93 -12.13
CA ASP A 62 8.67 23.95 -13.38
C ASP A 62 9.47 23.33 -14.53
N VAL A 63 10.78 23.63 -14.58
CA VAL A 63 11.69 23.01 -15.56
C VAL A 63 11.86 21.52 -15.29
N ASN A 64 11.97 21.13 -14.02
CA ASN A 64 12.07 19.74 -13.63
C ASN A 64 10.85 18.92 -14.07
N ARG A 65 9.65 19.45 -13.84
CA ARG A 65 8.40 18.84 -14.29
C ARG A 65 8.36 18.66 -15.81
N LEU A 66 8.74 19.70 -16.54
CA LEU A 66 8.80 19.65 -18.01
C LEU A 66 9.78 18.58 -18.51
N ASN A 67 10.95 18.45 -17.86
CA ASN A 67 11.94 17.43 -18.18
C ASN A 67 11.41 16.01 -17.95
N ILE A 68 10.71 15.77 -16.84
CA ILE A 68 10.10 14.48 -16.53
C ILE A 68 9.01 14.12 -17.56
N GLU A 69 8.14 15.07 -17.89
CA GLU A 69 7.10 14.87 -18.92
C GLU A 69 7.70 14.52 -20.29
N LEU A 70 8.75 15.23 -20.72
CA LEU A 70 9.44 14.95 -21.97
C LEU A 70 10.15 13.59 -21.95
N MET A 71 10.84 13.26 -20.86
CA MET A 71 11.51 11.96 -20.68
C MET A 71 10.51 10.79 -20.75
N ASN A 72 9.34 10.94 -20.11
CA ASN A 72 8.25 9.96 -20.16
C ASN A 72 7.72 9.80 -21.59
N ALA A 73 7.53 10.89 -22.33
CA ALA A 73 7.10 10.83 -23.73
C ALA A 73 8.12 10.11 -24.63
N LEU A 74 9.42 10.18 -24.28
CA LEU A 74 10.52 9.47 -24.95
C LEU A 74 10.77 8.06 -24.39
N GLY A 75 10.00 7.65 -23.36
CA GLY A 75 10.12 6.38 -22.66
C GLY A 75 11.46 6.16 -21.96
N ILE A 76 12.17 7.23 -21.60
CA ILE A 76 13.44 7.19 -20.86
C ILE A 76 13.25 7.71 -19.45
N GLU A 77 14.08 7.24 -18.52
CA GLU A 77 14.20 7.79 -17.16
C GLU A 77 15.54 8.50 -17.02
N TRP A 78 15.73 9.37 -16.02
CA TRP A 78 17.01 10.07 -15.82
C TRP A 78 18.21 9.11 -15.67
N HIS A 79 17.99 7.92 -15.11
CA HIS A 79 19.00 6.88 -14.92
C HIS A 79 19.12 5.89 -16.10
N SER A 80 18.38 6.08 -17.19
CA SER A 80 18.57 5.30 -18.41
C SER A 80 19.92 5.64 -19.07
N ILE A 81 20.64 4.64 -19.53
CA ILE A 81 21.95 4.82 -20.19
C ILE A 81 21.86 4.77 -21.72
N ARG A 82 20.69 4.42 -22.26
CA ARG A 82 20.44 4.42 -23.71
C ARG A 82 20.24 5.83 -24.27
N ASP A 83 20.59 5.98 -25.53
CA ASP A 83 20.27 7.18 -26.31
C ASP A 83 18.76 7.25 -26.59
N PHE A 84 18.29 8.44 -26.99
CA PHE A 84 16.90 8.70 -27.37
C PHE A 84 16.81 9.44 -28.70
N ASP A 85 15.64 9.35 -29.31
CA ASP A 85 15.35 9.93 -30.61
C ASP A 85 14.12 10.82 -30.51
N LEU A 86 14.31 12.12 -30.74
CA LEU A 86 13.23 13.12 -30.71
C LEU A 86 12.26 12.94 -31.88
N GLU A 87 12.68 12.33 -32.98
CA GLU A 87 11.83 12.08 -34.17
C GLU A 87 10.71 11.06 -33.89
N ARG A 88 10.82 10.31 -32.78
CA ARG A 88 9.75 9.42 -32.30
C ARG A 88 8.54 10.18 -31.76
N LEU A 89 8.70 11.46 -31.40
CA LEU A 89 7.58 12.29 -30.97
C LEU A 89 6.86 12.87 -32.19
N PRO A 90 5.51 12.89 -32.21
CA PRO A 90 4.79 13.64 -33.23
C PRO A 90 5.25 15.10 -33.25
N PRO A 91 5.44 15.73 -34.43
CA PRO A 91 5.95 17.11 -34.52
C PRO A 91 5.18 18.11 -33.65
N ALA A 92 3.84 18.02 -33.64
CA ALA A 92 2.99 18.89 -32.81
C ALA A 92 3.23 18.73 -31.29
N VAL A 93 3.60 17.53 -30.83
CA VAL A 93 3.93 17.26 -29.42
C VAL A 93 5.27 17.89 -29.07
N LEU A 94 6.28 17.69 -29.92
CA LEU A 94 7.60 18.29 -29.74
C LEU A 94 7.53 19.82 -29.75
N ASP A 95 6.77 20.41 -30.67
CA ASP A 95 6.53 21.86 -30.74
C ASP A 95 5.84 22.37 -29.47
N GLY A 96 4.85 21.64 -28.96
CA GLY A 96 4.19 21.96 -27.70
C GLY A 96 5.16 22.03 -26.52
N PHE A 97 6.08 21.06 -26.41
CA PHE A 97 7.14 21.07 -25.40
C PHE A 97 8.09 22.27 -25.58
N GLN A 98 8.52 22.56 -26.80
CA GLN A 98 9.42 23.68 -27.09
C GLN A 98 8.78 25.04 -26.75
N ILE A 99 7.50 25.23 -27.08
CA ILE A 99 6.76 26.47 -26.78
C ILE A 99 6.64 26.68 -25.26
N ARG A 100 6.30 25.62 -24.52
CA ARG A 100 6.22 25.66 -23.05
C ARG A 100 7.58 25.99 -22.43
N ALA A 101 8.63 25.32 -22.88
CA ALA A 101 10.01 25.56 -22.42
C ALA A 101 10.44 27.01 -22.65
N LEU A 102 10.21 27.53 -23.85
CA LEU A 102 10.57 28.89 -24.24
C LEU A 102 9.81 29.93 -23.42
N THR A 103 8.50 29.75 -23.24
CA THR A 103 7.64 30.63 -22.43
C THR A 103 8.12 30.68 -20.98
N LEU A 104 8.41 29.51 -20.41
CA LEU A 104 8.90 29.38 -19.05
C LEU A 104 10.23 30.11 -18.83
N LEU A 105 11.20 29.90 -19.73
CA LEU A 105 12.52 30.54 -19.62
C LEU A 105 12.43 32.06 -19.77
N ARG A 106 11.64 32.56 -20.72
CA ARG A 106 11.48 34.02 -20.90
C ARG A 106 10.91 34.68 -19.65
N GLY A 107 9.92 34.05 -19.01
CA GLY A 107 9.34 34.53 -17.76
C GLY A 107 10.34 34.57 -16.60
N LYS A 108 11.20 33.56 -16.50
CA LYS A 108 12.23 33.50 -15.44
C LYS A 108 13.37 34.51 -15.70
N ILE A 109 13.81 34.65 -16.94
CA ILE A 109 14.92 35.54 -17.31
C ILE A 109 14.54 37.01 -17.14
N ASN A 110 13.34 37.47 -17.54
CA ASN A 110 12.78 38.82 -17.32
C ASN A 110 13.78 39.97 -17.00
N GLY A 111 14.80 40.20 -17.84
CA GLY A 111 15.81 41.27 -17.67
C GLY A 111 16.91 41.03 -16.61
N ARG A 112 17.00 39.84 -16.03
CA ARG A 112 18.01 39.42 -15.05
C ARG A 112 18.94 38.34 -15.60
N ILE A 113 20.07 38.14 -14.93
CA ILE A 113 20.95 36.99 -15.15
C ILE A 113 20.30 35.82 -14.42
N PHE A 114 19.87 34.79 -15.14
CA PHE A 114 19.20 33.64 -14.57
C PHE A 114 20.06 32.39 -14.69
N ALA A 115 20.32 31.70 -13.59
CA ALA A 115 21.05 30.44 -13.55
C ALA A 115 20.07 29.27 -13.54
N LEU A 116 20.10 28.48 -14.61
CA LEU A 116 19.26 27.30 -14.79
C LEU A 116 20.06 26.02 -14.55
N LYS A 117 19.57 25.18 -13.64
CA LYS A 117 20.16 23.88 -13.37
C LYS A 117 19.08 22.80 -13.24
N ASP A 118 19.21 21.76 -14.03
CA ASP A 118 18.63 20.42 -13.80
C ASP A 118 19.58 19.43 -14.50
N PRO A 119 20.13 18.42 -13.80
CA PRO A 119 21.05 17.46 -14.41
C PRO A 119 20.47 16.75 -15.66
N ARG A 120 19.14 16.63 -15.77
CA ARG A 120 18.45 16.07 -16.94
C ARG A 120 18.66 16.91 -18.20
N ILE A 121 18.88 18.22 -18.07
CA ILE A 121 19.17 19.11 -19.21
C ILE A 121 20.42 18.65 -19.94
N ALA A 122 21.47 18.21 -19.21
CA ALA A 122 22.71 17.72 -19.81
C ALA A 122 22.46 16.54 -20.76
N ARG A 123 21.49 15.68 -20.43
CA ARG A 123 21.07 14.57 -21.29
C ARG A 123 20.12 15.02 -22.39
N LEU A 124 19.21 15.94 -22.10
CA LEU A 124 18.18 16.45 -23.01
C LEU A 124 18.67 17.60 -23.91
N MET A 125 19.99 17.73 -24.12
CA MET A 125 20.55 18.85 -24.89
C MET A 125 20.05 18.91 -26.34
N ALA A 126 19.73 17.76 -26.95
CA ALA A 126 19.12 17.71 -28.29
C ALA A 126 17.76 18.47 -28.33
N PHE A 127 17.02 18.48 -27.22
CA PHE A 127 15.76 19.23 -27.07
C PHE A 127 16.02 20.67 -26.63
N TRP A 128 16.86 20.87 -25.61
CA TRP A 128 17.04 22.18 -24.98
C TRP A 128 17.88 23.16 -25.78
N LYS A 129 18.88 22.70 -26.56
CA LYS A 129 19.73 23.60 -27.34
C LYS A 129 18.91 24.48 -28.31
N PRO A 130 17.98 23.93 -29.13
CA PRO A 130 17.07 24.75 -29.93
C PRO A 130 16.22 25.74 -29.13
N VAL A 131 15.81 25.39 -27.91
CA VAL A 131 15.02 26.28 -27.03
C VAL A 131 15.89 27.43 -26.53
N PHE A 132 17.11 27.14 -26.07
CA PHE A 132 18.07 28.13 -25.62
C PHE A 132 18.44 29.10 -26.74
N ASP A 133 18.63 28.61 -27.96
CA ASP A 133 18.94 29.46 -29.12
C ASP A 133 17.79 30.42 -29.48
N ARG A 134 16.55 30.10 -29.11
CA ARG A 134 15.34 30.91 -29.38
C ARG A 134 14.93 31.83 -28.21
N VAL A 135 15.61 31.73 -27.07
CA VAL A 135 15.20 32.46 -25.85
C VAL A 135 15.30 33.99 -26.02
N GLY A 136 16.23 34.44 -26.86
CA GLY A 136 16.41 35.86 -27.21
C GLY A 136 17.36 36.62 -26.29
N VAL A 137 18.15 35.91 -25.47
CA VAL A 137 19.21 36.49 -24.62
C VAL A 137 20.51 35.71 -24.80
N PRO A 138 21.68 36.29 -24.46
CA PRO A 138 22.94 35.55 -24.42
C PRO A 138 22.85 34.33 -23.49
N VAL A 139 23.41 33.20 -23.92
CA VAL A 139 23.44 31.95 -23.16
C VAL A 139 24.90 31.55 -22.90
N SER A 140 25.24 31.30 -21.63
CA SER A 140 26.54 30.76 -21.22
C SER A 140 26.36 29.38 -20.62
N TYR A 141 27.20 28.42 -21.01
CA TYR A 141 27.14 27.06 -20.48
C TYR A 141 28.24 26.83 -19.45
N VAL A 142 27.90 26.22 -18.31
CA VAL A 142 28.86 25.82 -17.29
C VAL A 142 28.76 24.32 -17.11
N ILE A 143 29.82 23.57 -17.42
CA ILE A 143 29.84 22.11 -17.33
C ILE A 143 30.60 21.69 -16.08
N ALA A 144 29.88 21.10 -15.14
CA ALA A 144 30.42 20.54 -13.91
C ALA A 144 31.17 19.24 -14.22
N VAL A 145 32.48 19.25 -13.97
CA VAL A 145 33.37 18.10 -14.09
C VAL A 145 33.75 17.64 -12.69
N ARG A 146 33.64 16.33 -12.45
CA ARG A 146 34.08 15.69 -11.20
C ARG A 146 34.59 14.30 -11.53
N ASN A 147 35.56 13.83 -10.74
CA ASN A 147 36.09 12.47 -10.89
C ASN A 147 34.95 11.43 -10.88
N PRO A 148 34.80 10.61 -11.95
CA PRO A 148 33.78 9.57 -12.04
C PRO A 148 33.73 8.65 -10.81
N MET A 149 34.87 8.32 -10.19
CA MET A 149 34.90 7.47 -9.00
C MET A 149 34.13 8.10 -7.83
N SER A 150 34.30 9.41 -7.62
CA SER A 150 33.55 10.15 -6.60
C SER A 150 32.05 10.19 -6.90
N VAL A 151 31.68 10.31 -8.19
CA VAL A 151 30.27 10.28 -8.62
C VAL A 151 29.68 8.89 -8.39
N VAL A 152 30.37 7.83 -8.79
CA VAL A 152 29.96 6.43 -8.61
C VAL A 152 29.74 6.10 -7.13
N GLN A 153 30.70 6.40 -6.26
CA GLN A 153 30.53 6.16 -4.82
C GLN A 153 29.35 6.92 -4.23
N SER A 154 29.11 8.15 -4.70
CA SER A 154 27.97 8.95 -4.24
C SER A 154 26.62 8.41 -4.74
N LEU A 155 26.56 7.85 -5.95
CA LEU A 155 25.36 7.22 -6.51
C LEU A 155 25.07 5.87 -5.85
N ALA A 156 26.11 5.07 -5.58
CA ALA A 156 25.97 3.82 -4.83
C ALA A 156 25.37 4.08 -3.44
N LYS A 157 25.86 5.10 -2.72
CA LYS A 157 25.33 5.48 -1.40
C LYS A 157 23.90 6.04 -1.46
N ARG A 158 23.55 6.81 -2.49
CA ARG A 158 22.21 7.45 -2.61
C ARG A 158 21.15 6.47 -3.12
N ASP A 159 21.44 5.80 -4.23
CA ASP A 159 20.45 5.09 -5.05
C ASP A 159 20.67 3.57 -5.07
N GLY A 160 21.78 3.06 -4.50
CA GLY A 160 22.14 1.65 -4.58
C GLY A 160 22.58 1.18 -5.98
N PHE A 161 22.94 2.11 -6.87
CA PHE A 161 23.40 1.77 -8.22
C PHE A 161 24.73 1.04 -8.20
N THR A 162 24.89 0.09 -9.12
CA THR A 162 26.17 -0.60 -9.33
C THR A 162 27.20 0.33 -9.95
N GLU A 163 28.48 -0.03 -9.80
CA GLU A 163 29.58 0.78 -10.32
C GLU A 163 29.53 0.88 -11.84
N GLU A 164 29.27 -0.24 -12.53
CA GLU A 164 29.19 -0.32 -13.99
C GLU A 164 28.12 0.60 -14.56
N LEU A 165 26.91 0.56 -13.97
CA LEU A 165 25.81 1.43 -14.38
C LEU A 165 26.18 2.89 -14.15
N SER A 166 26.77 3.21 -13.00
CA SER A 166 27.11 4.58 -12.62
C SER A 166 28.16 5.21 -13.54
N TYR A 167 29.15 4.43 -13.99
CA TYR A 167 30.14 4.88 -14.97
C TYR A 167 29.54 5.19 -16.34
N LEU A 168 28.66 4.31 -16.83
CA LEU A 168 27.94 4.53 -18.09
C LEU A 168 26.97 5.72 -17.98
N LEU A 169 26.33 5.89 -16.82
CA LEU A 169 25.43 6.99 -16.55
C LEU A 169 26.15 8.34 -16.54
N TRP A 170 27.37 8.38 -16.00
CA TRP A 170 28.24 9.56 -16.08
C TRP A 170 28.51 9.94 -17.55
N LEU A 171 28.88 8.99 -18.41
CA LEU A 171 29.03 9.25 -19.85
C LEU A 171 27.74 9.77 -20.49
N ALA A 172 26.60 9.13 -20.19
CA ALA A 172 25.31 9.46 -20.77
C ALA A 172 24.85 10.90 -20.47
N HIS A 173 25.37 11.53 -19.42
CA HIS A 173 25.08 12.93 -19.09
C HIS A 173 26.15 13.89 -19.60
N VAL A 174 27.43 13.50 -19.53
CA VAL A 174 28.55 14.39 -19.86
C VAL A 174 28.76 14.51 -21.37
N VAL A 175 28.64 13.41 -22.12
CA VAL A 175 28.88 13.39 -23.56
C VAL A 175 27.92 14.30 -24.33
N PRO A 176 26.59 14.24 -24.15
CA PRO A 176 25.68 15.11 -24.90
C PRO A 176 25.87 16.59 -24.58
N ALA A 177 26.16 16.93 -23.32
CA ALA A 177 26.50 18.28 -22.90
C ALA A 177 27.75 18.79 -23.64
N LEU A 178 28.81 17.98 -23.73
CA LEU A 178 30.03 18.36 -24.42
C LEU A 178 29.85 18.48 -25.94
N ILE A 179 29.03 17.63 -26.55
CA ILE A 179 28.75 17.71 -27.99
C ILE A 179 27.94 18.98 -28.30
N ALA A 180 26.84 19.21 -27.59
CA ALA A 180 25.91 20.29 -27.89
C ALA A 180 26.47 21.70 -27.61
N THR A 181 27.55 21.79 -26.83
CA THR A 181 28.16 23.07 -26.43
C THR A 181 29.53 23.33 -27.07
N ARG A 182 30.01 22.45 -27.96
CA ARG A 182 31.36 22.53 -28.54
C ARG A 182 31.64 23.87 -29.23
N ASP A 183 30.67 24.37 -30.00
CA ASP A 183 30.86 25.54 -30.86
C ASP A 183 30.27 26.83 -30.26
N VAL A 184 30.00 26.83 -28.95
CA VAL A 184 29.42 27.96 -28.22
C VAL A 184 30.19 28.24 -26.93
N SER A 185 29.98 29.41 -26.33
CA SER A 185 30.66 29.81 -25.10
C SER A 185 30.34 28.85 -23.96
N ARG A 186 31.34 28.08 -23.51
CA ARG A 186 31.23 27.18 -22.36
C ARG A 186 32.42 27.32 -21.42
N VAL A 187 32.18 27.06 -20.14
CA VAL A 187 33.19 26.98 -19.09
C VAL A 187 33.15 25.58 -18.49
N LEU A 188 34.27 24.86 -18.56
CA LEU A 188 34.44 23.60 -17.85
C LEU A 188 34.93 23.90 -16.44
N VAL A 189 34.25 23.39 -15.41
CA VAL A 189 34.57 23.66 -14.01
C VAL A 189 34.84 22.35 -13.30
N ASP A 190 36.08 22.15 -12.86
CA ASP A 190 36.42 21.02 -12.01
C ASP A 190 35.96 21.30 -10.57
N TYR A 191 35.10 20.44 -10.06
CA TYR A 191 34.50 20.57 -8.74
C TYR A 191 35.56 20.62 -7.63
N ASP A 192 36.58 19.77 -7.72
CA ASP A 192 37.63 19.69 -6.70
C ASP A 192 38.49 20.96 -6.69
N THR A 193 38.77 21.52 -7.86
CA THR A 193 39.50 22.80 -8.03
C THR A 193 38.70 23.98 -7.48
N LEU A 194 37.39 24.06 -7.75
CA LEU A 194 36.52 25.11 -7.20
C LEU A 194 36.48 25.07 -5.67
N LEU A 195 36.52 23.88 -5.07
CA LEU A 195 36.57 23.73 -3.62
C LEU A 195 37.95 24.05 -3.04
N ASP A 196 39.02 23.62 -3.69
CA ASP A 196 40.39 23.81 -3.21
C ASP A 196 40.84 25.28 -3.32
N ALA A 197 40.38 26.01 -4.35
CA ALA A 197 40.74 27.41 -4.60
C ALA A 197 39.56 28.22 -5.19
N PRO A 198 38.52 28.54 -4.38
CA PRO A 198 37.30 29.18 -4.88
C PRO A 198 37.54 30.54 -5.53
N GLY A 199 38.34 31.43 -4.92
CA GLY A 199 38.59 32.78 -5.45
C GLY A 199 39.12 32.78 -6.89
N PRO A 200 40.30 32.19 -7.15
CA PRO A 200 40.88 32.14 -8.50
C PRO A 200 39.98 31.45 -9.55
N GLU A 201 39.27 30.40 -9.14
CA GLU A 201 38.38 29.68 -10.06
C GLU A 201 37.13 30.51 -10.41
N LEU A 202 36.55 31.23 -9.44
CA LEU A 202 35.44 32.15 -9.67
C LEU A 202 35.86 33.33 -10.57
N GLU A 203 37.06 33.87 -10.39
CA GLU A 203 37.62 34.91 -11.27
C GLU A 203 37.80 34.39 -12.72
N ARG A 204 38.26 33.14 -12.88
CA ARG A 204 38.37 32.49 -14.19
C ARG A 204 37.00 32.33 -14.84
N MET A 205 36.03 31.81 -14.10
CA MET A 205 34.66 31.63 -14.56
C MET A 205 34.01 32.97 -14.98
N ALA A 206 34.18 34.02 -14.17
CA ALA A 206 33.71 35.37 -14.46
C ALA A 206 34.29 35.90 -15.77
N ARG A 207 35.61 35.77 -15.94
CA ARG A 207 36.34 36.22 -17.14
C ARG A 207 35.89 35.47 -18.39
N GLU A 208 35.77 34.14 -18.33
CA GLU A 208 35.36 33.33 -19.48
C GLU A 208 33.90 33.55 -19.88
N MET A 209 33.02 33.88 -18.92
CA MET A 209 31.63 34.26 -19.20
C MET A 209 31.47 35.75 -19.54
N GLY A 210 32.48 36.59 -19.36
CA GLY A 210 32.38 38.04 -19.50
C GLY A 210 31.37 38.66 -18.52
N LEU A 211 31.41 38.22 -17.26
CA LEU A 211 30.58 38.71 -16.16
C LEU A 211 31.46 39.36 -15.07
N ALA A 212 30.88 40.30 -14.33
CA ALA A 212 31.53 40.90 -13.18
C ALA A 212 31.40 39.99 -11.96
N LEU A 213 32.45 39.93 -11.16
CA LEU A 213 32.47 39.18 -9.90
C LEU A 213 32.09 40.10 -8.73
N ASP A 214 31.09 39.73 -7.94
CA ASP A 214 30.68 40.43 -6.73
C ASP A 214 31.48 39.90 -5.53
N ALA A 215 32.44 40.70 -5.06
CA ALA A 215 33.33 40.35 -3.95
C ALA A 215 32.58 39.96 -2.66
N ARG A 216 31.40 40.52 -2.39
CA ARG A 216 30.62 40.18 -1.18
C ARG A 216 30.09 38.75 -1.26
N HIS A 217 29.53 38.38 -2.41
CA HIS A 217 29.03 37.04 -2.64
C HIS A 217 30.15 35.99 -2.70
N VAL A 218 31.37 36.37 -3.15
CA VAL A 218 32.56 35.49 -3.09
C VAL A 218 32.93 35.13 -1.66
N GLN A 219 32.91 36.11 -0.76
CA GLN A 219 33.17 35.88 0.66
C GLN A 219 32.11 34.96 1.28
N THR A 220 30.82 35.26 1.08
CA THR A 220 29.70 34.42 1.53
C THR A 220 29.79 32.98 1.00
N PHE A 221 30.16 32.80 -0.28
CA PHE A 221 30.34 31.48 -0.86
C PHE A 221 31.49 30.71 -0.18
N SER A 222 32.62 31.38 0.05
CA SER A 222 33.83 30.74 0.58
C SER A 222 33.71 30.41 2.07
N GLU A 223 33.17 31.32 2.89
CA GLU A 223 33.07 31.19 4.34
C GLU A 223 31.82 30.38 4.74
N GLU A 224 30.63 30.74 4.28
CA GLU A 224 29.40 30.11 4.80
C GLU A 224 29.02 28.80 4.08
N PHE A 225 29.29 28.72 2.77
CA PHE A 225 28.84 27.57 1.97
C PHE A 225 29.87 26.43 1.94
N LEU A 226 31.17 26.72 1.88
CA LEU A 226 32.20 25.67 1.78
C LEU A 226 32.64 25.08 3.13
N GLU A 227 32.55 25.82 4.25
CA GLU A 227 32.98 25.35 5.59
C GLU A 227 32.23 24.09 6.08
N GLY A 228 31.05 23.79 5.55
CA GLY A 228 30.19 22.69 5.98
C GLY A 228 30.54 21.28 5.46
N GLY A 229 31.78 20.99 5.06
CA GLY A 229 32.20 19.60 4.75
C GLY A 229 31.57 18.96 3.51
N LEU A 230 31.40 19.72 2.41
CA LEU A 230 30.77 19.24 1.16
C LEU A 230 31.55 18.14 0.41
N ARG A 231 32.82 17.91 0.76
CA ARG A 231 33.73 16.98 0.10
C ARG A 231 33.85 15.68 0.89
N HIS A 232 33.20 14.62 0.42
CA HIS A 232 33.22 13.31 1.08
C HIS A 232 34.30 12.36 0.54
N THR A 233 34.71 12.51 -0.73
CA THR A 233 35.69 11.63 -1.40
C THR A 233 36.53 12.44 -2.38
N ARG A 234 37.81 12.05 -2.56
CA ARG A 234 38.76 12.66 -3.49
C ARG A 234 39.61 11.56 -4.14
N PHE A 235 39.74 11.61 -5.46
CA PHE A 235 40.54 10.68 -6.26
C PHE A 235 41.38 11.44 -7.28
N GLN A 236 42.55 10.92 -7.60
CA GLN A 236 43.41 11.42 -8.66
C GLN A 236 42.96 10.88 -10.03
N PRO A 237 43.23 11.59 -11.15
CA PRO A 237 42.87 11.11 -12.48
C PRO A 237 43.45 9.73 -12.84
N GLN A 238 44.62 9.38 -12.31
CA GLN A 238 45.27 8.08 -12.55
C GLN A 238 44.59 6.92 -11.82
N ASP A 239 43.80 7.19 -10.78
CA ASP A 239 43.13 6.13 -10.00
C ASP A 239 42.12 5.35 -10.86
N LEU A 240 41.54 6.00 -11.89
CA LEU A 240 40.62 5.36 -12.83
C LEU A 240 41.29 4.25 -13.65
N ASP A 241 42.59 4.33 -13.91
CA ASP A 241 43.32 3.30 -14.66
C ASP A 241 43.43 1.98 -13.86
N LEU A 242 43.20 2.03 -12.55
CA LEU A 242 43.21 0.87 -11.64
C LEU A 242 41.83 0.19 -11.52
N VAL A 243 40.76 0.84 -11.98
CA VAL A 243 39.38 0.36 -11.83
C VAL A 243 38.98 -0.49 -13.04
N ARG A 244 39.03 -1.82 -12.88
CA ARG A 244 38.71 -2.77 -13.97
C ARG A 244 37.28 -2.67 -14.51
N VAL A 245 36.33 -2.28 -13.67
CA VAL A 245 34.91 -2.18 -14.04
C VAL A 245 34.58 -0.88 -14.79
N SER A 246 35.51 0.09 -14.83
CA SER A 246 35.30 1.35 -15.55
C SER A 246 35.58 1.14 -17.05
N PRO A 247 34.63 1.49 -17.95
CA PRO A 247 34.90 1.46 -19.38
C PRO A 247 36.09 2.38 -19.72
N PRO A 248 37.02 1.99 -20.60
CA PRO A 248 38.18 2.82 -20.97
C PRO A 248 37.79 4.22 -21.45
N ALA A 249 36.63 4.36 -22.09
CA ALA A 249 36.09 5.64 -22.53
C ALA A 249 35.85 6.64 -21.37
N VAL A 250 35.53 6.16 -20.17
CA VAL A 250 35.34 7.00 -18.98
C VAL A 250 36.66 7.60 -18.53
N ALA A 251 37.68 6.76 -18.32
CA ALA A 251 39.00 7.20 -17.90
C ALA A 251 39.60 8.20 -18.90
N GLN A 252 39.52 7.86 -20.19
CA GLN A 252 40.01 8.72 -21.27
C GLN A 252 39.29 10.07 -21.33
N LEU A 253 37.97 10.08 -21.17
CA LEU A 253 37.20 11.33 -21.18
C LEU A 253 37.52 12.18 -19.95
N PHE A 254 37.58 11.59 -18.75
CA PHE A 254 37.90 12.35 -17.54
C PHE A 254 39.32 12.92 -17.58
N GLN A 255 40.31 12.14 -18.01
CA GLN A 255 41.70 12.64 -18.16
C GLN A 255 41.82 13.75 -19.21
N ALA A 256 40.97 13.76 -20.24
CA ALA A 256 40.92 14.87 -21.19
C ALA A 256 40.23 16.11 -20.59
N LEU A 257 39.16 15.92 -19.83
CA LEU A 257 38.44 17.01 -19.14
C LEU A 257 39.28 17.65 -18.03
N ASP A 258 39.98 16.86 -17.21
CA ASP A 258 40.88 17.37 -16.16
C ASP A 258 41.96 18.30 -16.74
N ARG A 259 42.55 17.91 -17.88
CA ARG A 259 43.51 18.78 -18.60
C ARG A 259 42.86 20.05 -19.13
N ALA A 260 41.65 19.95 -19.68
CA ALA A 260 40.92 21.09 -20.23
C ALA A 260 40.51 22.10 -19.12
N CYS A 261 40.05 21.62 -17.96
CA CYS A 261 39.75 22.47 -16.80
C CYS A 261 40.97 23.26 -16.30
N ARG A 262 42.19 22.73 -16.49
CA ARG A 262 43.45 23.37 -16.09
C ARG A 262 44.00 24.36 -17.13
N GLY A 263 43.18 24.79 -18.08
CA GLY A 263 43.53 25.83 -19.06
C GLY A 263 44.24 25.33 -20.32
N ALA A 264 44.27 24.01 -20.57
CA ALA A 264 44.59 23.52 -21.91
C ALA A 264 43.43 23.86 -22.85
N SER A 265 43.72 24.51 -23.98
CA SER A 265 42.73 24.65 -25.06
C SER A 265 42.14 23.28 -25.39
N GLU A 266 40.85 23.23 -25.74
CA GLU A 266 40.20 21.98 -26.13
C GLU A 266 41.03 21.27 -27.21
N SER A 267 41.66 20.18 -26.80
CA SER A 267 42.60 19.46 -27.64
C SER A 267 41.85 18.43 -28.48
N ASP A 268 42.46 18.02 -29.59
CA ASP A 268 41.99 16.88 -30.37
C ASP A 268 41.78 15.62 -29.50
N ALA A 269 42.51 15.53 -28.37
CA ALA A 269 42.33 14.46 -27.40
C ALA A 269 40.96 14.48 -26.69
N LEU A 270 40.42 15.66 -26.34
CA LEU A 270 39.09 15.79 -25.75
C LEU A 270 38.01 15.42 -26.77
N VAL A 271 38.11 15.94 -27.98
CA VAL A 271 37.19 15.61 -29.09
C VAL A 271 37.17 14.10 -29.33
N SER A 272 38.35 13.49 -29.42
CA SER A 272 38.50 12.06 -29.64
C SER A 272 37.93 11.23 -28.48
N ALA A 273 38.08 11.68 -27.23
CA ALA A 273 37.51 11.01 -26.07
C ALA A 273 35.98 11.12 -26.01
N VAL A 274 35.41 12.28 -26.37
CA VAL A 274 33.96 12.49 -26.49
C VAL A 274 33.36 11.54 -27.53
N GLU A 275 33.98 11.42 -28.71
CA GLU A 275 33.49 10.52 -29.76
C GLU A 275 33.59 9.03 -29.35
N ARG A 276 34.62 8.63 -28.60
CA ARG A 276 34.69 7.27 -28.02
C ARG A 276 33.58 7.00 -27.02
N GLY A 277 33.30 7.95 -26.13
CA GLY A 277 32.18 7.85 -25.19
C GLY A 277 30.84 7.75 -25.92
N ARG A 278 30.63 8.57 -26.95
CA ARG A 278 29.44 8.55 -27.80
C ARG A 278 29.28 7.21 -28.52
N ALA A 279 30.35 6.68 -29.11
CA ALA A 279 30.32 5.40 -29.81
C ALA A 279 29.92 4.26 -28.87
N LEU A 280 30.52 4.21 -27.66
CA LEU A 280 30.16 3.21 -26.65
C LEU A 280 28.68 3.25 -26.28
N LEU A 281 28.11 4.44 -26.02
CA LEU A 281 26.69 4.58 -25.68
C LEU A 281 25.79 4.15 -26.85
N ARG A 282 26.17 4.50 -28.09
CA ARG A 282 25.43 4.11 -29.30
C ARG A 282 25.42 2.59 -29.48
N ASP A 283 26.57 1.93 -29.29
CA ASP A 283 26.70 0.49 -29.47
C ASP A 283 25.92 -0.30 -28.42
N LEU A 284 25.80 0.22 -27.20
CA LEU A 284 25.02 -0.39 -26.12
C LEU A 284 23.51 -0.19 -26.29
N THR A 285 23.09 0.88 -26.98
CA THR A 285 21.67 1.30 -27.06
C THR A 285 20.73 0.18 -27.54
N PRO A 286 21.00 -0.59 -28.62
CA PRO A 286 20.09 -1.64 -29.07
C PRO A 286 19.91 -2.79 -28.07
N ILE A 287 20.96 -3.12 -27.31
CA ILE A 287 20.91 -4.18 -26.28
C ILE A 287 20.06 -3.69 -25.11
N LEU A 288 20.32 -2.48 -24.65
CA LEU A 288 19.59 -1.85 -23.54
C LEU A 288 18.11 -1.67 -23.86
N GLN A 289 17.77 -1.26 -25.09
CA GLN A 289 16.38 -1.15 -25.54
C GLN A 289 15.63 -2.49 -25.45
N ARG A 290 16.27 -3.62 -25.74
CA ARG A 290 15.64 -4.95 -25.63
C ARG A 290 15.47 -5.39 -24.18
N VAL A 291 16.45 -5.12 -23.32
CA VAL A 291 16.38 -5.43 -21.88
C VAL A 291 15.29 -4.57 -21.22
N GLU A 292 15.25 -3.28 -21.53
CA GLU A 292 14.23 -2.35 -21.02
C GLU A 292 12.84 -2.69 -21.56
N ALA A 293 12.69 -3.04 -22.85
CA ALA A 293 11.38 -3.46 -23.39
C ALA A 293 10.82 -4.73 -22.72
N GLY A 294 11.69 -5.64 -22.26
CA GLY A 294 11.29 -6.81 -21.47
C GLY A 294 10.91 -6.47 -20.02
N ALA A 295 11.47 -5.39 -19.46
CA ALA A 295 11.19 -4.91 -18.09
C ALA A 295 10.07 -3.84 -18.03
N SER A 296 9.78 -3.15 -19.14
CA SER A 296 8.79 -2.06 -19.24
C SER A 296 7.39 -2.42 -18.72
N PRO A 297 6.84 -3.64 -18.93
CA PRO A 297 5.56 -4.01 -18.35
C PRO A 297 5.60 -4.04 -16.81
N GLN A 298 6.72 -4.48 -16.23
CA GLN A 298 6.90 -4.56 -14.78
C GLN A 298 7.13 -3.18 -14.16
N VAL A 299 7.97 -2.35 -14.79
CA VAL A 299 8.24 -0.97 -14.34
C VAL A 299 6.99 -0.10 -14.46
N GLY A 300 6.24 -0.21 -15.57
CA GLY A 300 4.97 0.50 -15.75
C GLY A 300 3.91 0.11 -14.71
N ASN A 301 3.84 -1.17 -14.34
CA ASN A 301 2.97 -1.63 -13.25
C ASN A 301 3.40 -1.08 -11.88
N LEU A 302 4.71 -1.08 -11.59
CA LEU A 302 5.23 -0.54 -10.34
C LEU A 302 5.04 0.98 -10.24
N GLN A 303 5.26 1.73 -11.33
CA GLN A 303 5.02 3.19 -11.36
C GLN A 303 3.55 3.54 -11.17
N LYS A 304 2.62 2.75 -11.75
CA LYS A 304 1.18 2.89 -11.47
C LYS A 304 0.86 2.65 -10.00
N GLN A 305 1.41 1.59 -9.40
CA GLN A 305 1.23 1.29 -7.97
C GLN A 305 1.80 2.40 -7.07
N ILE A 306 2.95 2.97 -7.41
CA ILE A 306 3.56 4.08 -6.66
C ILE A 306 2.68 5.33 -6.75
N ALA A 307 2.24 5.72 -7.95
CA ALA A 307 1.35 6.88 -8.13
C ALA A 307 0.01 6.72 -7.39
N GLU A 308 -0.53 5.50 -7.35
CA GLU A 308 -1.73 5.18 -6.59
C GLU A 308 -1.53 5.24 -5.08
N ARG A 309 -0.32 4.92 -4.60
CA ARG A 309 0.07 5.02 -3.19
C ARG A 309 0.32 6.47 -2.77
N ASP A 310 1.02 7.27 -3.57
CA ASP A 310 1.25 8.68 -3.29
C ASP A 310 -0.07 9.46 -3.20
N ARG A 311 -1.03 9.16 -4.09
CA ARG A 311 -2.39 9.71 -4.01
C ARG A 311 -3.16 9.26 -2.76
N ALA A 312 -2.94 8.03 -2.29
CA ALA A 312 -3.52 7.55 -1.04
C ALA A 312 -2.92 8.28 0.17
N ILE A 313 -1.60 8.44 0.19
CA ILE A 313 -0.87 9.15 1.25
C ILE A 313 -1.35 10.60 1.35
N GLN A 314 -1.54 11.27 0.21
CA GLN A 314 -2.03 12.65 0.19
C GLN A 314 -3.47 12.76 0.70
N THR A 315 -4.35 11.83 0.30
CA THR A 315 -5.73 11.74 0.82
C THR A 315 -5.75 11.50 2.33
N LEU A 316 -4.95 10.55 2.83
CA LEU A 316 -4.86 10.26 4.26
C LEU A 316 -4.30 11.44 5.05
N SER A 317 -3.28 12.13 4.53
CA SER A 317 -2.70 13.32 5.16
C SER A 317 -3.73 14.44 5.30
N ASN A 318 -4.54 14.67 4.27
CA ASN A 318 -5.64 15.63 4.32
C ASN A 318 -6.71 15.20 5.34
N GLY A 319 -7.02 13.90 5.41
CA GLY A 319 -7.97 13.36 6.39
C GLY A 319 -7.49 13.47 7.84
N ILE A 320 -6.19 13.32 8.10
CA ILE A 320 -5.57 13.55 9.41
C ILE A 320 -5.70 15.02 9.80
N GLN A 321 -5.37 15.96 8.90
CA GLN A 321 -5.51 17.39 9.17
C GLN A 321 -6.95 17.79 9.50
N GLU A 322 -7.94 17.19 8.81
CA GLU A 322 -9.34 17.47 9.09
C GLU A 322 -9.81 16.85 10.41
N ARG A 323 -9.37 15.64 10.74
CA ARG A 323 -9.62 15.03 12.07
C ARG A 323 -9.02 15.87 13.19
N ASP A 324 -7.81 16.37 13.03
CA ASP A 324 -7.14 17.22 14.03
C ASP A 324 -7.92 18.52 14.25
N ARG A 325 -8.51 19.10 13.20
CA ARG A 325 -9.43 20.25 13.32
C ARG A 325 -10.68 19.91 14.11
N VAL A 326 -11.33 18.79 13.79
CA VAL A 326 -12.56 18.34 14.49
C VAL A 326 -12.27 18.02 15.96
N ILE A 327 -11.12 17.41 16.27
CA ILE A 327 -10.69 17.14 17.65
C ILE A 327 -10.48 18.47 18.38
N ALA A 328 -9.80 19.45 17.78
CA ALA A 328 -9.58 20.76 18.38
C ALA A 328 -10.88 21.54 18.61
N GLU A 329 -11.89 21.36 17.76
CA GLU A 329 -13.22 21.95 17.95
C GLU A 329 -14.01 21.23 19.05
N SER A 330 -14.00 19.89 19.07
CA SER A 330 -14.65 19.08 20.11
C SER A 330 -14.07 19.35 21.50
N GLN A 331 -12.75 19.53 21.60
CA GLN A 331 -12.08 19.90 22.86
C GLN A 331 -12.52 21.28 23.35
N ARG A 332 -12.70 22.26 22.44
CA ARG A 332 -13.25 23.58 22.79
C ARG A 332 -14.68 23.50 23.30
N GLN A 333 -15.52 22.67 22.68
CA GLN A 333 -16.89 22.44 23.14
C GLN A 333 -16.94 21.77 24.52
N LEU A 334 -16.10 20.75 24.76
CA LEU A 334 -15.98 20.09 26.07
C LEU A 334 -15.54 21.07 27.17
N GLN A 335 -14.58 21.96 26.88
CA GLN A 335 -14.17 23.00 27.82
C GLN A 335 -15.31 23.99 28.14
N ALA A 336 -16.08 24.40 27.13
CA ALA A 336 -17.24 25.27 27.32
C ALA A 336 -18.32 24.59 28.19
N LEU A 337 -18.62 23.31 27.94
CA LEU A 337 -19.61 22.55 28.69
C LEU A 337 -19.16 22.31 30.14
N ALA A 338 -17.87 22.00 30.36
CA ALA A 338 -17.29 21.89 31.69
C ALA A 338 -17.39 23.22 32.48
N GLY A 339 -17.21 24.36 31.80
CA GLY A 339 -17.43 25.69 32.37
C GLY A 339 -18.88 25.93 32.81
N GLN A 340 -19.85 25.56 31.96
CA GLN A 340 -21.28 25.66 32.30
C GLN A 340 -21.67 24.73 33.46
N PHE A 341 -21.13 23.51 33.49
CA PHE A 341 -21.39 22.57 34.58
C PHE A 341 -20.87 23.11 35.91
N LYS A 342 -19.69 23.72 35.93
CA LYS A 342 -19.14 24.38 37.12
C LYS A 342 -20.01 25.55 37.60
N GLN A 343 -20.46 26.41 36.69
CA GLN A 343 -21.41 27.49 37.03
C GLN A 343 -22.72 26.96 37.62
N SER A 344 -23.26 25.87 37.06
CA SER A 344 -24.49 25.26 37.58
C SER A 344 -24.27 24.67 38.97
N GLN A 345 -23.13 24.01 39.23
CA GLN A 345 -22.78 23.52 40.57
C GLN A 345 -22.62 24.64 41.59
N ASP A 346 -22.00 25.76 41.21
CA ASP A 346 -21.83 26.91 42.10
C ASP A 346 -23.18 27.57 42.41
N LEU A 347 -24.09 27.65 41.44
CA LEU A 347 -25.45 28.15 41.65
C LEU A 347 -26.26 27.24 42.59
N VAL A 348 -26.16 25.92 42.42
CA VAL A 348 -26.82 24.95 43.32
C VAL A 348 -26.29 25.09 44.74
N LYS A 349 -24.97 25.24 44.93
CA LYS A 349 -24.38 25.50 46.25
C LYS A 349 -24.92 26.78 46.89
N GLN A 350 -25.02 27.86 46.12
CA GLN A 350 -25.58 29.14 46.59
C GLN A 350 -27.05 29.01 47.00
N LEU A 351 -27.87 28.29 46.21
CA LEU A 351 -29.28 28.06 46.53
C LEU A 351 -29.45 27.24 47.81
N VAL A 352 -28.68 26.16 47.97
CA VAL A 352 -28.71 25.33 49.19
C VAL A 352 -28.28 26.14 50.42
N GLN A 353 -27.28 26.99 50.28
CA GLN A 353 -26.82 27.86 51.37
C GLN A 353 -27.87 28.92 51.72
N HIS A 354 -28.54 29.49 50.72
CA HIS A 354 -29.61 30.45 50.92
C HIS A 354 -30.84 29.82 51.62
N GLU A 355 -31.25 28.61 51.21
CA GLU A 355 -32.33 27.87 51.87
C GLU A 355 -31.98 27.51 53.32
N ALA A 356 -30.73 27.08 53.57
CA ALA A 356 -30.26 26.79 54.92
C ALA A 356 -30.29 28.03 55.83
N GLU A 357 -29.88 29.19 55.31
CA GLU A 357 -29.95 30.47 56.04
C GLU A 357 -31.41 30.91 56.29
N GLN A 358 -32.31 30.73 55.31
CA GLN A 358 -33.74 31.00 55.50
C GLN A 358 -34.36 30.08 56.55
N ALA A 359 -34.03 28.79 56.53
CA ALA A 359 -34.49 27.82 57.52
C ALA A 359 -33.97 28.14 58.92
N LEU A 360 -32.69 28.53 59.06
CA LEU A 360 -32.12 28.96 60.34
C LEU A 360 -32.82 30.23 60.87
N ASN A 361 -33.08 31.21 60.00
CA ASN A 361 -33.80 32.43 60.36
C ASN A 361 -35.26 32.14 60.75
N ALA A 362 -35.93 31.19 60.08
CA ALA A 362 -37.26 30.75 60.45
C ALA A 362 -37.29 30.05 61.82
N ILE A 363 -36.28 29.21 62.12
CA ILE A 363 -36.13 28.55 63.42
C ILE A 363 -35.80 29.56 64.52
N ALA A 364 -34.93 30.54 64.25
CA ALA A 364 -34.60 31.62 65.20
C ALA A 364 -35.83 32.49 65.52
N ASN A 365 -36.69 32.75 64.54
CA ASN A 365 -37.94 33.49 64.74
C ASN A 365 -39.05 32.64 65.40
N ALA A 366 -38.97 31.31 65.34
CA ALA A 366 -39.92 30.38 65.95
C ALA A 366 -39.53 29.93 67.38
N GLY A 367 -38.41 30.43 67.92
CA GLY A 367 -37.90 30.12 69.25
C GLY A 367 -38.69 30.75 70.40
N ASN A 368 -39.98 30.40 70.54
CA ASN A 368 -40.71 30.48 71.81
C ASN A 368 -41.93 29.53 71.82
N SER A 369 -41.72 28.22 71.73
CA SER A 369 -42.51 27.15 72.37
C SER A 369 -42.01 25.76 71.95
N ALA A 370 -41.91 24.87 72.93
CA ALA A 370 -41.35 23.52 72.82
C ALA A 370 -42.19 22.55 71.95
N VAL A 371 -41.52 21.58 71.32
CA VAL A 371 -41.76 20.11 71.40
C VAL A 371 -40.77 19.39 70.47
N ALA A 372 -40.26 18.25 70.93
CA ALA A 372 -39.22 17.43 70.32
C ALA A 372 -39.60 16.79 68.98
N VAL A 373 -38.70 16.88 68.00
CA VAL A 373 -38.61 15.96 66.84
C VAL A 373 -37.12 15.79 66.48
N ALA A 374 -36.67 14.56 66.29
CA ALA A 374 -35.29 14.19 65.95
C ALA A 374 -34.86 14.76 64.58
N PRO A 375 -33.60 15.20 64.39
CA PRO A 375 -33.12 15.58 63.07
C PRO A 375 -32.84 14.31 62.24
N PRO A 376 -33.17 14.29 60.93
CA PRO A 376 -32.77 13.22 60.05
C PRO A 376 -31.25 13.27 59.83
N THR A 377 -30.66 12.10 59.71
CA THR A 377 -29.27 11.89 59.32
C THR A 377 -29.02 12.51 57.95
N VAL A 378 -28.24 13.59 57.90
CA VAL A 378 -27.66 14.07 56.64
C VAL A 378 -26.47 13.16 56.34
N HIS A 379 -26.62 12.25 55.37
CA HIS A 379 -25.46 11.64 54.74
C HIS A 379 -24.67 12.75 54.07
N ALA A 380 -23.50 13.08 54.62
CA ALA A 380 -22.48 13.79 53.87
C ALA A 380 -22.18 12.97 52.61
N LEU A 381 -22.54 13.51 51.44
CA LEU A 381 -21.99 13.08 50.17
C LEU A 381 -20.50 13.39 50.24
N ASP A 382 -19.71 12.38 50.62
CA ASP A 382 -18.27 12.50 50.64
C ASP A 382 -17.80 12.73 49.20
N ALA A 383 -17.15 13.86 49.02
CA ALA A 383 -16.59 14.31 47.77
C ALA A 383 -15.24 13.62 47.57
N SER A 384 -15.20 12.61 46.72
CA SER A 384 -13.94 12.18 46.11
C SER A 384 -14.18 11.69 44.69
N GLY A 385 -13.97 12.60 43.73
CA GLY A 385 -13.65 12.19 42.36
C GLY A 385 -12.34 11.41 42.36
N PRO A 386 -12.13 10.50 41.40
CA PRO A 386 -10.91 9.71 41.37
C PRO A 386 -9.72 10.61 40.98
N VAL A 387 -8.85 10.85 41.97
CA VAL A 387 -7.48 11.31 41.77
C VAL A 387 -6.63 10.07 41.47
N LEU A 388 -5.89 10.16 40.37
CA LEU A 388 -4.80 9.25 40.01
C LEU A 388 -3.67 9.32 41.05
N THR A 389 -3.42 8.22 41.78
CA THR A 389 -2.11 7.92 42.39
C THR A 389 -1.93 6.40 42.59
N ALA A 390 -0.81 5.86 42.11
CA ALA A 390 -0.22 4.58 42.54
C ALA A 390 0.54 4.76 43.88
N PRO A 391 1.26 3.77 44.47
CA PRO A 391 1.03 2.34 44.73
C PRO A 391 1.12 2.00 46.26
N GLN A 392 1.06 0.69 46.61
CA GLN A 392 1.69 0.02 47.78
C GLN A 392 0.82 -0.58 48.93
N THR A 393 1.10 -1.88 49.15
CA THR A 393 1.26 -2.66 50.41
C THR A 393 0.23 -2.59 51.55
N GLY A 394 -0.25 -3.78 51.96
CA GLY A 394 -0.66 -4.05 53.34
C GLY A 394 -1.85 -5.02 53.47
N GLY A 395 -1.61 -6.25 53.91
CA GLY A 395 -2.65 -7.14 54.45
C GLY A 395 -3.21 -6.62 55.79
N PRO A 396 -4.25 -7.24 56.37
CA PRO A 396 -4.10 -8.58 56.96
C PRO A 396 -5.33 -9.51 56.88
N ALA A 397 -5.10 -10.71 57.41
CA ALA A 397 -5.93 -11.90 57.43
C ALA A 397 -7.32 -11.78 58.11
N MET A 398 -8.24 -12.66 57.69
CA MET A 398 -9.11 -13.38 58.63
C MET A 398 -9.35 -14.82 58.19
N HIS A 399 -9.12 -15.70 59.16
CA HIS A 399 -9.32 -17.14 59.15
C HIS A 399 -10.78 -17.54 58.93
N ALA A 400 -10.99 -18.65 58.21
CA ALA A 400 -11.98 -19.65 58.59
C ALA A 400 -11.45 -21.03 58.19
N ASP A 401 -11.02 -21.77 59.21
CA ASP A 401 -10.74 -23.20 59.18
C ASP A 401 -11.93 -24.00 58.68
N LEU A 402 -11.67 -25.06 57.92
CA LEU A 402 -12.33 -26.36 58.09
C LEU A 402 -11.42 -27.45 57.52
N SER A 403 -10.67 -28.06 58.44
CA SER A 403 -9.91 -29.29 58.31
C SER A 403 -10.80 -30.50 58.02
N ILE A 404 -10.41 -31.40 57.09
CA ILE A 404 -10.40 -32.87 57.29
C ILE A 404 -9.23 -33.46 56.47
N ALA A 405 -8.44 -34.30 57.13
CA ALA A 405 -7.19 -34.91 56.68
C ALA A 405 -7.40 -36.34 56.07
N PRO A 406 -6.38 -37.21 55.91
CA PRO A 406 -5.94 -37.69 54.60
C PRO A 406 -6.11 -39.21 54.41
N ALA A 407 -5.93 -39.69 53.17
CA ALA A 407 -5.69 -41.11 52.92
C ALA A 407 -4.44 -41.27 52.02
N THR A 408 -3.38 -41.79 52.64
CA THR A 408 -2.19 -42.42 52.06
C THR A 408 -2.61 -43.64 51.22
N THR A 409 -1.90 -44.09 50.18
CA THR A 409 -0.59 -44.79 50.18
C THR A 409 -0.15 -45.07 48.70
N PRO A 410 1.04 -45.63 48.39
CA PRO A 410 1.92 -45.09 47.35
C PRO A 410 2.12 -46.03 46.15
N ILE A 411 2.61 -45.50 45.01
CA ILE A 411 3.28 -46.35 44.02
C ILE A 411 4.64 -45.74 43.67
N SER A 412 5.64 -46.34 44.29
CA SER A 412 7.06 -46.30 43.91
C SER A 412 7.33 -47.19 42.70
N ALA A 413 8.41 -46.86 42.01
CA ALA A 413 9.16 -47.65 41.01
C ALA A 413 8.77 -47.45 39.54
N LEU A 414 9.52 -46.56 38.86
CA LEU A 414 10.55 -46.98 37.92
C LEU A 414 11.44 -45.77 37.58
N ARG A 415 12.66 -45.79 38.13
CA ARG A 415 13.78 -45.00 37.63
C ARG A 415 14.41 -45.77 36.48
N SER A 416 14.54 -45.14 35.33
CA SER A 416 15.65 -45.34 34.39
C SER A 416 15.90 -44.01 33.69
N ASN A 417 17.05 -43.43 34.01
CA ASN A 417 17.66 -42.38 33.20
C ASN A 417 17.86 -42.93 31.79
N ASP A 418 17.21 -42.31 30.81
CA ASP A 418 17.75 -42.15 29.47
C ASP A 418 17.04 -40.95 28.85
N ALA A 419 17.81 -39.91 28.56
CA ALA A 419 17.33 -38.73 27.85
C ALA A 419 17.08 -39.13 26.38
N PRO A 420 15.87 -38.95 25.82
CA PRO A 420 15.71 -39.05 24.39
C PRO A 420 16.14 -37.73 23.76
N VAL A 421 17.29 -37.79 23.10
CA VAL A 421 17.75 -36.82 22.10
C VAL A 421 16.63 -36.59 21.08
N VAL A 422 16.18 -35.34 20.93
CA VAL A 422 15.30 -34.91 19.83
C VAL A 422 16.10 -35.06 18.53
N PRO A 423 15.69 -35.92 17.57
CA PRO A 423 16.41 -36.01 16.32
C PRO A 423 16.08 -34.76 15.48
N VAL A 424 17.13 -34.00 15.21
CA VAL A 424 17.20 -33.06 14.09
C VAL A 424 16.84 -33.81 12.81
N VAL A 425 16.02 -33.16 11.97
CA VAL A 425 15.49 -33.65 10.70
C VAL A 425 16.59 -34.31 9.85
N SER A 426 16.48 -35.62 9.63
CA SER A 426 17.22 -36.34 8.59
C SER A 426 16.28 -37.25 7.79
N SER A 427 16.25 -37.02 6.48
CA SER A 427 15.61 -37.82 5.41
C SER A 427 14.08 -37.92 5.43
N VAL A 428 13.47 -37.32 4.40
CA VAL A 428 12.13 -37.69 3.93
C VAL A 428 12.23 -39.10 3.33
N THR A 429 11.81 -40.10 4.09
CA THR A 429 11.41 -41.40 3.54
C THR A 429 9.89 -41.39 3.29
N PRO A 430 9.42 -41.76 2.09
CA PRO A 430 7.99 -41.90 1.84
C PRO A 430 7.40 -42.94 2.80
N SER A 431 6.30 -42.58 3.47
CA SER A 431 5.52 -43.51 4.28
C SER A 431 5.17 -44.76 3.46
N THR A 432 5.45 -45.94 4.03
CA THR A 432 5.11 -47.24 3.46
C THR A 432 3.61 -47.32 3.23
N ASN A 433 3.24 -47.42 1.96
CA ASN A 433 1.88 -47.55 1.43
C ASN A 433 1.14 -48.74 2.07
N LYS A 434 0.40 -48.53 3.16
CA LYS A 434 -0.75 -49.40 3.47
C LYS A 434 -1.77 -49.17 2.36
N LYS A 435 -2.10 -50.22 1.59
CA LYS A 435 -3.10 -50.15 0.51
C LYS A 435 -4.40 -49.57 1.06
N ARG A 436 -4.73 -48.34 0.64
CA ARG A 436 -5.96 -47.64 1.02
C ARG A 436 -7.18 -48.35 0.43
N PRO A 437 -8.34 -48.34 1.12
CA PRO A 437 -9.60 -48.77 0.52
C PRO A 437 -9.89 -47.93 -0.72
N LYS A 438 -10.27 -48.56 -1.84
CA LYS A 438 -10.67 -47.83 -3.05
C LYS A 438 -11.87 -46.93 -2.74
N GLY A 439 -11.78 -45.65 -3.11
CA GLY A 439 -12.87 -44.67 -2.97
C GLY A 439 -12.92 -43.92 -1.63
N VAL A 440 -11.89 -44.02 -0.78
CA VAL A 440 -11.76 -43.20 0.44
C VAL A 440 -10.68 -42.13 0.24
N PRO A 441 -11.02 -40.83 0.37
CA PRO A 441 -10.04 -39.73 0.27
C PRO A 441 -8.88 -39.88 1.25
N ASP A 442 -7.67 -39.53 0.83
CA ASP A 442 -6.50 -39.48 1.72
C ASP A 442 -6.66 -38.43 2.82
N ALA A 443 -7.14 -37.27 2.41
CA ALA A 443 -7.43 -36.14 3.28
C ALA A 443 -8.73 -35.50 2.81
N ILE A 444 -9.47 -34.94 3.77
CA ILE A 444 -10.50 -33.94 3.51
C ILE A 444 -10.07 -32.62 4.13
N PHE A 445 -10.52 -31.51 3.56
CA PHE A 445 -10.13 -30.18 3.96
C PHE A 445 -11.36 -29.44 4.47
N SER A 446 -11.24 -28.67 5.54
CA SER A 446 -12.35 -27.91 6.09
C SER A 446 -11.92 -26.54 6.56
N PHE A 447 -12.83 -25.58 6.40
CA PHE A 447 -12.71 -24.21 6.91
C PHE A 447 -14.10 -23.62 7.16
N ILE A 448 -14.16 -22.53 7.91
CA ILE A 448 -15.42 -21.85 8.26
C ILE A 448 -15.53 -20.54 7.49
N VAL A 449 -16.70 -20.31 6.91
CA VAL A 449 -17.14 -19.02 6.40
C VAL A 449 -18.10 -18.41 7.42
N ASP A 450 -17.67 -17.33 8.08
CA ASP A 450 -18.48 -16.52 8.99
C ASP A 450 -19.15 -15.35 8.23
N VAL A 451 -20.02 -14.59 8.91
CA VAL A 451 -20.86 -13.52 8.34
C VAL A 451 -20.06 -12.35 7.74
N ASP A 452 -18.82 -12.14 8.19
CA ASP A 452 -17.98 -11.12 7.58
C ASP A 452 -17.57 -11.53 6.15
N THR A 453 -17.87 -10.65 5.19
CA THR A 453 -17.55 -10.79 3.76
C THR A 453 -16.13 -11.25 3.44
N LYS A 454 -15.14 -10.97 4.31
CA LYS A 454 -13.76 -11.44 4.08
C LYS A 454 -13.63 -12.95 4.11
N PHE A 455 -14.39 -13.65 4.96
CA PHE A 455 -14.29 -15.11 5.08
C PHE A 455 -14.78 -15.80 3.81
N ALA A 456 -15.86 -15.30 3.20
CA ALA A 456 -16.34 -15.79 1.92
C ALA A 456 -15.32 -15.52 0.80
N TYR A 457 -14.78 -14.30 0.74
CA TYR A 457 -13.80 -13.90 -0.27
C TYR A 457 -12.50 -14.73 -0.19
N GLN A 458 -11.92 -14.84 1.00
CA GLN A 458 -10.68 -15.59 1.23
C GLN A 458 -10.92 -17.12 1.09
N GLY A 459 -12.02 -17.61 1.66
CA GLY A 459 -12.41 -19.02 1.59
C GLY A 459 -12.66 -19.52 0.16
N TYR A 460 -13.14 -18.65 -0.72
CA TYR A 460 -13.32 -18.94 -2.14
C TYR A 460 -11.98 -19.29 -2.83
N TYR A 461 -10.94 -18.47 -2.62
CA TYR A 461 -9.61 -18.76 -3.18
C TYR A 461 -8.93 -19.94 -2.50
N LEU A 462 -9.15 -20.12 -1.19
CA LEU A 462 -8.70 -21.32 -0.50
C LEU A 462 -9.30 -22.58 -1.13
N ALA A 463 -10.61 -22.62 -1.35
CA ALA A 463 -11.28 -23.77 -1.96
C ALA A 463 -10.76 -24.06 -3.38
N HIS A 464 -10.64 -23.04 -4.24
CA HIS A 464 -10.05 -23.23 -5.59
C HIS A 464 -8.62 -23.77 -5.51
N SER A 465 -7.81 -23.24 -4.60
CA SER A 465 -6.42 -23.65 -4.45
C SER A 465 -6.28 -25.08 -3.94
N LEU A 466 -7.18 -25.52 -3.05
CA LEU A 466 -7.26 -26.91 -2.61
C LEU A 466 -7.67 -27.84 -3.75
N ILE A 467 -8.73 -27.48 -4.48
CA ILE A 467 -9.23 -28.26 -5.63
C ILE A 467 -8.14 -28.43 -6.68
N GLU A 468 -7.36 -27.39 -6.95
CA GLU A 468 -6.30 -27.42 -7.97
C GLU A 468 -5.08 -28.24 -7.54
N HIS A 469 -4.73 -28.26 -6.25
CA HIS A 469 -3.44 -28.78 -5.82
C HIS A 469 -3.48 -30.00 -4.91
N SER A 470 -4.55 -30.20 -4.13
CA SER A 470 -4.56 -31.14 -3.01
C SER A 470 -5.78 -32.07 -2.96
N CYS A 471 -6.77 -31.89 -3.83
CA CYS A 471 -7.96 -32.74 -3.91
C CYS A 471 -7.95 -33.60 -5.17
N ASP A 472 -8.54 -34.80 -5.08
CA ASP A 472 -8.86 -35.59 -6.27
C ASP A 472 -10.29 -35.27 -6.77
N HIS A 473 -11.17 -34.79 -5.88
CA HIS A 473 -12.53 -34.36 -6.20
C HIS A 473 -12.95 -33.14 -5.35
N PRO A 474 -13.69 -32.15 -5.89
CA PRO A 474 -14.08 -30.95 -5.13
C PRO A 474 -14.87 -31.22 -3.85
N SER A 475 -15.63 -32.31 -3.78
CA SER A 475 -16.38 -32.71 -2.58
C SER A 475 -15.51 -33.04 -1.37
N GLU A 476 -14.19 -33.20 -1.55
CA GLU A 476 -13.23 -33.35 -0.46
C GLU A 476 -12.98 -32.04 0.31
N VAL A 477 -13.45 -30.90 -0.22
CA VAL A 477 -13.47 -29.61 0.46
C VAL A 477 -14.81 -29.42 1.18
N HIS A 478 -14.75 -29.34 2.50
CA HIS A 478 -15.89 -29.20 3.41
C HIS A 478 -15.99 -27.76 3.93
N VAL A 479 -16.87 -26.97 3.33
CA VAL A 479 -17.07 -25.56 3.69
C VAL A 479 -18.19 -25.45 4.72
N GLN A 480 -17.90 -24.82 5.85
CA GLN A 480 -18.84 -24.76 6.98
C GLN A 480 -19.28 -23.33 7.24
N PHE A 481 -20.59 -23.12 7.40
CA PHE A 481 -21.17 -21.78 7.49
C PHE A 481 -21.79 -21.51 8.85
N THR A 482 -21.53 -20.33 9.41
CA THR A 482 -22.31 -19.87 10.57
C THR A 482 -23.76 -19.57 10.16
N PRO A 483 -24.72 -19.56 11.10
CA PRO A 483 -26.14 -19.48 10.76
C PRO A 483 -26.55 -18.22 10.00
N GLU A 484 -25.80 -17.13 10.13
CA GLU A 484 -26.10 -15.83 9.53
C GLU A 484 -25.66 -15.70 8.08
N VAL A 485 -24.87 -16.65 7.56
CA VAL A 485 -24.41 -16.59 6.16
C VAL A 485 -25.56 -16.94 5.21
N GLY A 486 -25.81 -16.05 4.24
CA GLY A 486 -26.88 -16.17 3.26
C GLY A 486 -26.74 -17.38 2.32
N ALA A 487 -27.84 -17.74 1.66
CA ALA A 487 -27.85 -18.83 0.66
C ALA A 487 -26.98 -18.48 -0.56
N ASP A 488 -27.01 -17.22 -0.99
CA ASP A 488 -26.21 -16.67 -2.08
C ASP A 488 -24.71 -16.96 -1.93
N VAL A 489 -24.14 -16.73 -0.74
CA VAL A 489 -22.72 -17.04 -0.47
C VAL A 489 -22.48 -18.55 -0.43
N ARG A 490 -23.43 -19.33 0.10
CA ARG A 490 -23.31 -20.79 0.20
C ARG A 490 -23.33 -21.45 -1.18
N ASP A 491 -24.20 -20.97 -2.05
CA ASP A 491 -24.41 -21.50 -3.40
C ASP A 491 -23.14 -21.39 -4.24
N VAL A 492 -22.32 -20.34 -4.05
CA VAL A 492 -21.00 -20.22 -4.69
C VAL A 492 -20.13 -21.46 -4.45
N PHE A 493 -20.11 -22.00 -3.22
CA PHE A 493 -19.31 -23.18 -2.90
C PHE A 493 -19.97 -24.49 -3.34
N VAL A 494 -21.30 -24.53 -3.38
CA VAL A 494 -22.06 -25.66 -3.97
C VAL A 494 -21.77 -25.78 -5.46
N GLU A 495 -21.76 -24.66 -6.19
CA GLU A 495 -21.44 -24.61 -7.62
C GLU A 495 -20.00 -25.05 -7.92
N MET A 496 -19.07 -24.82 -6.99
CA MET A 496 -17.71 -25.37 -7.06
C MET A 496 -17.65 -26.89 -6.84
N GLY A 497 -18.74 -27.52 -6.43
CA GLY A 497 -18.81 -28.94 -6.09
C GLY A 497 -18.28 -29.26 -4.68
N CYS A 498 -18.14 -28.26 -3.82
CA CYS A 498 -17.71 -28.46 -2.43
C CYS A 498 -18.85 -29.08 -1.59
N SER A 499 -18.47 -29.78 -0.53
CA SER A 499 -19.41 -30.27 0.48
C SER A 499 -19.72 -29.15 1.47
N VAL A 500 -20.95 -28.63 1.47
CA VAL A 500 -21.33 -27.51 2.36
C VAL A 500 -22.06 -27.99 3.62
N HIS A 501 -21.80 -27.34 4.75
CA HIS A 501 -22.40 -27.68 6.05
C HIS A 501 -22.80 -26.41 6.81
N GLN A 502 -23.83 -26.50 7.64
CA GLN A 502 -24.11 -25.46 8.63
C GLN A 502 -23.54 -25.86 9.98
N ILE A 503 -23.02 -24.89 10.73
CA ILE A 503 -22.57 -25.06 12.11
C ILE A 503 -23.32 -24.12 13.05
N GLU A 504 -23.34 -24.49 14.33
CA GLU A 504 -23.68 -23.54 15.40
C GLU A 504 -22.43 -22.79 15.84
N ARG A 505 -22.62 -21.53 16.26
CA ARG A 505 -21.55 -20.75 16.90
C ARG A 505 -21.10 -21.45 18.18
N PHE A 506 -19.79 -21.56 18.38
CA PHE A 506 -19.25 -22.19 19.58
C PHE A 506 -19.03 -21.16 20.70
N GLY A 507 -19.42 -21.52 21.93
CA GLY A 507 -19.16 -20.71 23.12
C GLY A 507 -19.87 -19.35 23.09
N ASP A 508 -19.10 -18.27 23.20
CA ASP A 508 -19.60 -16.88 23.14
C ASP A 508 -19.88 -16.40 21.70
N GLY A 509 -19.59 -17.24 20.70
CA GLY A 509 -19.82 -16.99 19.28
C GLY A 509 -18.85 -16.01 18.62
N ARG A 510 -17.79 -15.57 19.31
CA ARG A 510 -16.89 -14.51 18.82
C ARG A 510 -15.51 -14.99 18.39
N TYR A 511 -14.87 -15.90 19.14
CA TYR A 511 -13.43 -16.19 18.96
C TYR A 511 -13.06 -17.68 18.88
N CYS A 512 -14.03 -18.59 18.70
CA CYS A 512 -13.77 -20.02 18.91
C CYS A 512 -14.53 -20.96 17.95
N ASN A 513 -15.05 -20.44 16.83
CA ASN A 513 -15.87 -21.23 15.89
C ASN A 513 -15.09 -22.37 15.23
N LYS A 514 -13.75 -22.29 15.11
CA LYS A 514 -12.90 -23.33 14.49
C LYS A 514 -13.12 -24.73 15.06
N ILE A 515 -13.45 -24.82 16.35
CA ILE A 515 -13.72 -26.09 17.04
C ILE A 515 -14.95 -26.80 16.46
N ALA A 516 -15.91 -26.05 15.92
CA ALA A 516 -17.13 -26.61 15.34
C ALA A 516 -16.85 -27.45 14.08
N GLN A 517 -15.68 -27.32 13.45
CA GLN A 517 -15.41 -27.97 12.17
C GLN A 517 -15.44 -29.51 12.23
N LEU A 518 -15.03 -30.13 13.33
CA LEU A 518 -14.92 -31.60 13.38
C LEU A 518 -16.28 -32.32 13.44
N ALA A 519 -17.29 -31.69 14.04
CA ALA A 519 -18.58 -32.33 14.33
C ALA A 519 -19.26 -32.88 13.07
N ASN A 520 -19.30 -32.09 12.00
CA ASN A 520 -19.91 -32.47 10.73
C ASN A 520 -19.08 -33.51 9.96
N LEU A 521 -17.81 -33.70 10.31
CA LEU A 521 -16.90 -34.59 9.58
C LEU A 521 -16.90 -36.02 10.13
N HIS A 522 -17.40 -36.26 11.34
CA HIS A 522 -17.39 -37.59 11.97
C HIS A 522 -18.04 -38.69 11.11
N ALA A 523 -19.13 -38.35 10.41
CA ALA A 523 -19.85 -39.28 9.53
C ALA A 523 -19.10 -39.67 8.24
N TYR A 524 -18.07 -38.92 7.85
CA TYR A 524 -17.36 -39.12 6.59
C TYR A 524 -16.19 -40.10 6.74
N LYS A 525 -15.90 -40.83 5.66
CA LYS A 525 -14.74 -41.73 5.56
C LYS A 525 -13.60 -41.00 4.87
N PHE A 526 -12.46 -40.91 5.54
CA PHE A 526 -11.23 -40.26 5.04
C PHE A 526 -10.01 -40.75 5.84
N GLY A 527 -8.80 -40.48 5.36
CA GLY A 527 -7.56 -40.75 6.09
C GLY A 527 -7.25 -39.70 7.16
N LYS A 528 -7.25 -38.42 6.78
CA LYS A 528 -6.96 -37.25 7.65
C LYS A 528 -7.99 -36.13 7.44
N ALA A 529 -8.34 -35.41 8.50
CA ALA A 529 -9.04 -34.13 8.40
C ALA A 529 -8.00 -33.00 8.47
N VAL A 530 -8.09 -32.03 7.58
CA VAL A 530 -7.22 -30.84 7.57
C VAL A 530 -8.10 -29.62 7.82
N LEU A 531 -7.92 -28.96 8.96
CA LEU A 531 -8.67 -27.77 9.37
C LEU A 531 -7.84 -26.52 9.09
N LEU A 532 -8.44 -25.57 8.38
CA LEU A 532 -7.77 -24.40 7.81
C LEU A 532 -8.50 -23.12 8.21
N ASP A 533 -7.75 -22.01 8.26
CA ASP A 533 -8.35 -20.67 8.24
C ASP A 533 -8.53 -20.20 6.80
N THR A 534 -9.52 -19.33 6.56
CA THR A 534 -9.84 -18.85 5.21
C THR A 534 -8.70 -18.02 4.61
N ASP A 535 -7.90 -17.36 5.45
CA ASP A 535 -6.75 -16.54 5.07
C ASP A 535 -5.48 -17.36 4.78
N THR A 536 -5.69 -18.56 4.24
CA THR A 536 -4.64 -19.43 3.69
C THR A 536 -4.85 -19.64 2.19
N ILE A 537 -3.78 -19.97 1.47
CA ILE A 537 -3.85 -20.34 0.05
C ILE A 537 -2.82 -21.44 -0.25
N VAL A 538 -3.24 -22.45 -1.00
CA VAL A 538 -2.43 -23.62 -1.35
C VAL A 538 -1.73 -23.41 -2.68
N LEU A 539 -0.43 -23.68 -2.74
CA LEU A 539 0.41 -23.48 -3.94
C LEU A 539 1.00 -24.79 -4.49
N ALA A 540 0.91 -25.88 -3.72
CA ALA A 540 1.33 -27.22 -4.10
C ALA A 540 0.61 -28.27 -3.23
N ASP A 541 0.65 -29.54 -3.64
CA ASP A 541 0.02 -30.64 -2.90
C ASP A 541 0.55 -30.72 -1.45
N ILE A 542 -0.35 -30.57 -0.47
CA ILE A 542 -0.01 -30.62 0.95
C ILE A 542 -0.04 -32.05 1.53
N ARG A 543 -0.68 -33.01 0.85
CA ARG A 543 -0.84 -34.40 1.31
C ARG A 543 0.49 -35.11 1.64
N PRO A 544 1.61 -34.91 0.90
CA PRO A 544 2.90 -35.52 1.22
C PRO A 544 3.48 -35.14 2.60
N PHE A 545 3.08 -34.00 3.15
CA PHE A 545 3.55 -33.54 4.45
C PHE A 545 2.79 -34.19 5.61
N LEU A 546 1.53 -34.59 5.38
CA LEU A 546 0.62 -35.08 6.43
C LEU A 546 1.12 -36.40 7.04
N ARG A 547 0.70 -36.69 8.27
CA ARG A 547 1.06 -37.90 9.01
C ARG A 547 -0.18 -38.62 9.53
N ASP A 548 -0.04 -39.92 9.73
CA ASP A 548 -1.13 -40.80 10.21
C ASP A 548 -1.04 -41.09 11.71
N ASP A 549 0.07 -40.71 12.36
CA ASP A 549 0.40 -41.09 13.74
C ASP A 549 0.17 -39.99 14.79
N ALA A 550 -0.02 -38.73 14.37
CA ALA A 550 -0.18 -37.60 15.28
C ALA A 550 -0.94 -36.44 14.65
N LEU A 551 -1.52 -35.58 15.49
CA LEU A 551 -1.97 -34.25 15.08
C LEU A 551 -0.76 -33.42 14.63
N MET A 552 -0.87 -32.76 13.49
CA MET A 552 0.14 -31.85 12.98
C MET A 552 -0.34 -30.41 12.99
N ALA A 553 0.49 -29.52 13.49
CA ALA A 553 0.32 -28.08 13.34
C ALA A 553 1.68 -27.39 13.43
N LYS A 554 1.82 -26.24 12.78
CA LYS A 554 3.05 -25.44 12.85
C LYS A 554 3.07 -24.69 14.17
N VAL A 555 4.22 -24.64 14.85
CA VAL A 555 4.43 -23.74 16.00
C VAL A 555 4.08 -22.29 15.64
N VAL A 556 3.64 -21.51 16.64
CA VAL A 556 3.37 -20.08 16.48
C VAL A 556 4.56 -19.29 15.91
N ASP A 557 4.24 -18.22 15.18
CA ASP A 557 5.26 -17.35 14.58
C ASP A 557 6.04 -16.58 15.64
N PHE A 558 5.34 -16.08 16.66
CA PHE A 558 5.87 -15.39 17.84
C PHE A 558 5.31 -16.00 19.12
N PRO A 559 5.90 -15.76 20.32
CA PRO A 559 5.39 -16.28 21.58
C PRO A 559 4.09 -15.56 21.96
N ASN A 560 3.01 -15.96 21.31
CA ASN A 560 1.71 -15.31 21.35
C ASN A 560 0.64 -16.32 21.84
N PRO A 561 0.21 -16.25 23.11
CA PRO A 561 0.67 -15.35 24.18
C PRO A 561 2.05 -15.76 24.72
N SER A 562 2.64 -14.91 25.57
CA SER A 562 3.96 -15.17 26.17
C SER A 562 3.95 -16.41 27.07
N THR A 563 5.14 -16.95 27.34
CA THR A 563 5.30 -18.11 28.25
C THR A 563 4.75 -17.84 29.65
N ASP A 564 4.84 -16.60 30.16
CA ASP A 564 4.27 -16.25 31.47
C ASP A 564 2.76 -16.43 31.54
N VAL A 565 2.06 -16.06 30.46
CA VAL A 565 0.61 -16.25 30.33
C VAL A 565 0.28 -17.74 30.20
N LEU A 566 1.06 -18.48 29.41
CA LEU A 566 0.90 -19.93 29.27
C LEU A 566 1.14 -20.66 30.60
N ASP A 567 2.15 -20.25 31.38
CA ASP A 567 2.47 -20.80 32.69
C ASP A 567 1.33 -20.55 33.68
N GLU A 568 0.74 -19.35 33.66
CA GLU A 568 -0.44 -19.04 34.45
C GLU A 568 -1.63 -19.92 34.07
N ILE A 569 -1.94 -20.03 32.78
CA ILE A 569 -3.04 -20.85 32.29
C ILE A 569 -2.80 -22.33 32.63
N GLY A 570 -1.58 -22.84 32.43
CA GLY A 570 -1.19 -24.21 32.76
C GLY A 570 -1.35 -24.53 34.24
N ARG A 571 -0.99 -23.58 35.13
CA ARG A 571 -1.19 -23.72 36.58
C ARG A 571 -2.69 -23.77 36.93
N LEU A 572 -3.49 -22.88 36.35
CA LEU A 572 -4.95 -22.86 36.55
C LEU A 572 -5.60 -24.15 36.04
N ALA A 573 -5.14 -24.68 34.91
CA ALA A 573 -5.59 -25.92 34.31
C ALA A 573 -5.06 -27.18 35.03
N LYS A 574 -4.28 -27.02 36.11
CA LYS A 574 -3.66 -28.11 36.88
C LYS A 574 -2.79 -29.04 36.01
N MET A 575 -2.08 -28.46 35.05
CA MET A 575 -1.18 -29.20 34.17
C MET A 575 -0.07 -29.87 34.99
N LYS A 576 0.07 -31.19 34.86
CA LYS A 576 0.95 -32.01 35.72
C LYS A 576 2.43 -31.78 35.47
N ARG A 577 2.80 -31.37 34.26
CA ARG A 577 4.18 -31.13 33.81
C ARG A 577 4.21 -29.91 32.91
N VAL A 578 5.21 -29.07 33.09
CA VAL A 578 5.49 -27.97 32.16
C VAL A 578 5.88 -28.58 30.81
N PRO A 579 5.25 -28.19 29.69
CA PRO A 579 5.62 -28.70 28.38
C PRO A 579 7.06 -28.33 28.03
N GLN A 580 7.67 -29.07 27.11
CA GLN A 580 9.03 -28.74 26.66
C GLN A 580 9.04 -27.37 25.96
N PRO A 581 10.03 -26.50 26.25
CA PRO A 581 10.24 -25.28 25.48
C PRO A 581 10.63 -25.59 24.02
N MET A 582 10.19 -24.75 23.11
CA MET A 582 10.49 -24.81 21.68
C MET A 582 10.65 -23.39 21.12
N GLN A 583 11.55 -23.21 20.16
CA GLN A 583 11.69 -21.91 19.50
C GLN A 583 10.51 -21.61 18.58
N VAL A 584 10.09 -20.36 18.55
CA VAL A 584 9.05 -19.90 17.61
C VAL A 584 9.60 -19.82 16.19
N ASP A 585 8.71 -19.67 15.20
CA ASP A 585 9.12 -19.70 13.79
C ASP A 585 9.86 -18.42 13.37
N ALA A 586 9.29 -17.24 13.70
CA ALA A 586 9.69 -15.95 13.14
C ALA A 586 10.86 -15.25 13.88
N SER A 587 11.08 -15.56 15.15
CA SER A 587 12.14 -14.96 15.99
C SER A 587 12.96 -16.02 16.73
N ASP A 588 13.97 -15.58 17.49
CA ASP A 588 14.78 -16.44 18.37
C ASP A 588 14.15 -16.64 19.76
N ASP A 589 12.92 -16.16 19.96
CA ASP A 589 12.14 -16.35 21.20
C ASP A 589 11.64 -17.79 21.37
N VAL A 590 11.11 -18.09 22.55
CA VAL A 590 10.63 -19.43 22.92
C VAL A 590 9.15 -19.44 23.31
N THR A 591 8.52 -20.57 23.03
CA THR A 591 7.18 -20.95 23.43
C THR A 591 7.20 -22.40 23.94
N TYR A 592 6.04 -23.01 24.14
CA TYR A 592 5.91 -24.40 24.54
C TYR A 592 5.46 -25.31 23.39
N VAL A 593 5.93 -26.56 23.39
CA VAL A 593 5.48 -27.60 22.46
C VAL A 593 3.95 -27.69 22.47
N GLY A 594 3.36 -27.72 21.28
CA GLY A 594 1.92 -27.73 21.06
C GLY A 594 1.25 -26.35 21.05
N ASN A 595 1.96 -25.25 21.36
CA ASN A 595 1.44 -23.91 21.10
C ASN A 595 1.62 -23.60 19.61
N CYS A 596 0.56 -23.81 18.85
CA CYS A 596 0.61 -23.86 17.38
C CYS A 596 -0.15 -22.69 16.76
N ASN A 597 0.24 -22.28 15.55
CA ASN A 597 -0.53 -21.34 14.75
C ASN A 597 -1.83 -22.01 14.24
N GLY A 598 -2.96 -21.35 14.46
CA GLY A 598 -4.31 -21.84 14.14
C GLY A 598 -4.59 -22.07 12.66
N GLY A 599 -3.81 -21.48 11.74
CA GLY A 599 -4.02 -21.55 10.29
C GLY A 599 -4.04 -22.96 9.71
N PHE A 600 -3.47 -23.95 10.43
CA PHE A 600 -3.37 -25.32 9.96
C PHE A 600 -3.40 -26.34 11.10
N TYR A 601 -4.34 -27.29 11.02
CA TYR A 601 -4.31 -28.54 11.77
C TYR A 601 -4.54 -29.73 10.84
N SER A 602 -3.73 -30.77 10.92
CA SER A 602 -4.04 -32.07 10.32
C SER A 602 -4.23 -33.12 11.40
N ILE A 603 -5.33 -33.85 11.33
CA ILE A 603 -5.77 -34.78 12.37
C ILE A 603 -6.08 -36.14 11.69
N PRO A 604 -5.37 -37.22 12.03
CA PRO A 604 -5.73 -38.56 11.56
C PRO A 604 -7.17 -38.92 11.91
N LYS A 605 -7.89 -39.63 11.03
CA LYS A 605 -9.30 -40.01 11.26
C LYS A 605 -9.51 -40.72 12.60
N ALA A 606 -8.58 -41.61 12.97
CA ALA A 606 -8.62 -42.36 14.23
C ALA A 606 -8.50 -41.47 15.50
N MET A 607 -8.06 -40.23 15.35
CA MET A 607 -7.89 -39.28 16.45
C MET A 607 -8.98 -38.19 16.47
N CYS A 608 -9.82 -38.09 15.43
CA CYS A 608 -10.78 -36.98 15.30
C CYS A 608 -11.74 -36.87 16.49
N GLU A 609 -12.31 -37.98 16.97
CA GLU A 609 -13.23 -37.99 18.13
C GLU A 609 -12.52 -37.53 19.41
N MET A 610 -11.33 -38.07 19.68
CA MET A 610 -10.51 -37.69 20.83
C MET A 610 -10.13 -36.20 20.80
N VAL A 611 -9.68 -35.70 19.65
CA VAL A 611 -9.28 -34.29 19.50
C VAL A 611 -10.49 -33.38 19.66
N ASP A 612 -11.63 -33.70 19.05
CA ASP A 612 -12.87 -32.92 19.16
C ASP A 612 -13.34 -32.83 20.62
N GLU A 613 -13.37 -33.96 21.35
CA GLU A 613 -13.75 -34.00 22.77
C GLU A 613 -12.79 -33.17 23.65
N MET A 614 -11.48 -33.39 23.51
CA MET A 614 -10.46 -32.72 24.33
C MET A 614 -10.39 -31.22 24.04
N TRP A 615 -10.53 -30.82 22.77
CA TRP A 615 -10.49 -29.42 22.36
C TRP A 615 -11.71 -28.66 22.88
N ARG A 616 -12.93 -29.21 22.71
CA ARG A 616 -14.17 -28.61 23.25
C ARG A 616 -14.13 -28.49 24.76
N THR A 617 -13.65 -29.53 25.45
CA THR A 617 -13.53 -29.52 26.92
C THR A 617 -12.59 -28.41 27.37
N SER A 618 -11.43 -28.30 26.73
CA SER A 618 -10.43 -27.28 27.03
C SER A 618 -10.93 -25.87 26.72
N ALA A 619 -11.64 -25.68 25.61
CA ALA A 619 -12.19 -24.39 25.22
C ALA A 619 -13.31 -23.92 26.16
N ASN A 620 -14.25 -24.80 26.51
CA ASN A 620 -15.29 -24.50 27.50
C ASN A 620 -14.72 -24.16 28.88
N TRP A 621 -13.61 -24.81 29.26
CA TRP A 621 -12.90 -24.47 30.48
C TRP A 621 -12.22 -23.09 30.36
N LEU A 622 -11.50 -22.82 29.27
CA LEU A 622 -10.77 -21.57 29.06
C LEU A 622 -11.71 -20.36 28.95
N LEU A 623 -12.88 -20.51 28.32
CA LEU A 623 -13.92 -19.48 28.27
C LEU A 623 -14.39 -19.05 29.67
N LYS A 624 -14.40 -19.97 30.64
CA LYS A 624 -14.73 -19.69 32.05
C LYS A 624 -13.55 -19.11 32.85
N HIS A 625 -12.34 -19.19 32.32
CA HIS A 625 -11.09 -18.75 32.98
C HIS A 625 -10.30 -17.78 32.08
N MET A 626 -11.00 -16.87 31.40
CA MET A 626 -10.43 -16.00 30.37
C MET A 626 -9.47 -14.92 30.90
N GLU A 627 -9.47 -14.66 32.21
CA GLU A 627 -8.75 -13.54 32.82
C GLU A 627 -7.28 -13.40 32.42
N PRO A 628 -6.46 -14.48 32.35
CA PRO A 628 -5.07 -14.37 31.89
C PRO A 628 -4.97 -13.88 30.44
N LEU A 629 -5.87 -14.34 29.55
CA LEU A 629 -5.90 -13.90 28.15
C LEU A 629 -6.42 -12.48 28.02
N ARG A 630 -7.45 -12.09 28.78
CA ARG A 630 -7.97 -10.70 28.83
C ARG A 630 -6.90 -9.72 29.26
N ARG A 631 -6.16 -10.02 30.34
CA ARG A 631 -5.07 -9.16 30.80
C ARG A 631 -3.96 -9.01 29.76
N ALA A 632 -3.73 -10.04 28.94
CA ALA A 632 -2.75 -10.00 27.86
C ALA A 632 -3.30 -9.38 26.55
N GLY A 633 -4.60 -9.09 26.45
CA GLY A 633 -5.27 -8.68 25.21
C GLY A 633 -5.25 -9.76 24.13
N LYS A 634 -5.41 -11.04 24.53
CA LYS A 634 -5.27 -12.24 23.69
C LYS A 634 -6.52 -13.11 23.64
N GLU A 635 -7.69 -12.55 23.92
CA GLU A 635 -8.98 -13.25 23.89
C GLU A 635 -9.32 -13.86 22.52
N ILE A 636 -8.74 -13.32 21.45
CA ILE A 636 -8.93 -13.86 20.10
C ILE A 636 -8.27 -15.22 19.87
N HIS A 637 -7.35 -15.65 20.75
CA HIS A 637 -6.56 -16.88 20.59
C HIS A 637 -7.14 -18.07 21.39
N VAL A 638 -8.42 -18.03 21.77
CA VAL A 638 -9.03 -19.06 22.63
C VAL A 638 -8.98 -20.44 21.98
N ASP A 639 -9.23 -20.54 20.68
CA ASP A 639 -9.12 -21.78 19.92
C ASP A 639 -7.67 -22.33 19.93
N GLN A 640 -6.67 -21.47 19.75
CA GLN A 640 -5.25 -21.80 19.77
C GLN A 640 -4.82 -22.34 21.14
N ILE A 641 -5.19 -21.65 22.21
CA ILE A 641 -4.75 -22.00 23.57
C ILE A 641 -5.52 -23.17 24.14
N SER A 642 -6.79 -23.33 23.76
CA SER A 642 -7.54 -24.55 24.07
C SER A 642 -7.00 -25.77 23.34
N MET A 643 -6.46 -25.64 22.12
CA MET A 643 -5.75 -26.72 21.44
C MET A 643 -4.44 -27.06 22.16
N TRP A 644 -3.67 -26.06 22.60
CA TRP A 644 -2.47 -26.30 23.41
C TRP A 644 -2.76 -27.07 24.72
N LEU A 645 -3.88 -26.74 25.37
CA LEU A 645 -4.38 -27.49 26.53
C LEU A 645 -4.82 -28.92 26.14
N ALA A 646 -5.51 -29.11 25.01
CA ALA A 646 -5.89 -30.43 24.53
C ALA A 646 -4.66 -31.32 24.27
N ILE A 647 -3.60 -30.76 23.70
CA ILE A 647 -2.32 -31.47 23.47
C ILE A 647 -1.65 -31.85 24.80
N ASN A 648 -1.49 -30.91 25.72
CA ASN A 648 -0.65 -31.11 26.90
C ASN A 648 -1.39 -31.68 28.12
N VAL A 649 -2.67 -31.35 28.30
CA VAL A 649 -3.52 -31.89 29.37
C VAL A 649 -4.24 -33.15 28.88
N GLY A 650 -4.80 -33.11 27.66
CA GLY A 650 -5.50 -34.25 27.05
C GLY A 650 -4.57 -35.33 26.48
N SER A 651 -3.25 -35.09 26.47
CA SER A 651 -2.24 -36.02 25.95
C SER A 651 -2.45 -36.43 24.48
N VAL A 652 -2.96 -35.51 23.66
CA VAL A 652 -3.10 -35.72 22.21
C VAL A 652 -1.71 -35.79 21.57
N PRO A 653 -1.36 -36.87 20.84
CA PRO A 653 -0.10 -36.95 20.09
C PRO A 653 0.06 -35.78 19.11
N TYR A 654 1.20 -35.10 19.17
CA TYR A 654 1.49 -33.89 18.39
C TYR A 654 2.84 -33.98 17.66
N ARG A 655 2.89 -33.45 16.43
CA ARG A 655 4.12 -33.20 15.66
C ARG A 655 4.12 -31.80 15.07
N ASN A 656 5.26 -31.11 15.17
CA ASN A 656 5.42 -29.81 14.52
C ASN A 656 5.44 -29.97 12.98
N ALA A 657 4.64 -29.17 12.29
CA ALA A 657 4.67 -29.09 10.84
C ALA A 657 5.85 -28.22 10.36
N PRO A 658 6.46 -28.50 9.20
CA PRO A 658 7.46 -27.61 8.62
C PRO A 658 6.81 -26.30 8.15
N SER A 659 7.56 -25.20 8.11
CA SER A 659 7.04 -23.87 7.69
C SER A 659 6.57 -23.84 6.24
N ASN A 660 6.85 -24.87 5.43
CA ASN A 660 6.29 -25.07 4.10
C ASN A 660 4.75 -25.21 4.11
N LEU A 661 4.21 -25.71 5.23
CA LEU A 661 2.79 -25.71 5.54
C LEU A 661 2.54 -24.56 6.52
N ASN A 662 1.69 -23.61 6.16
CA ASN A 662 1.43 -22.41 6.95
C ASN A 662 2.63 -21.41 6.95
N TYR A 663 3.13 -21.11 5.73
CA TYR A 663 4.20 -20.15 5.47
C TYR A 663 3.67 -18.72 5.63
N PHE A 664 4.09 -18.00 6.66
CA PHE A 664 3.57 -16.65 6.94
C PHE A 664 4.15 -15.60 5.97
N ILE A 665 3.33 -14.63 5.58
CA ILE A 665 3.78 -13.45 4.80
C ILE A 665 3.34 -12.12 5.41
N HIS A 666 2.71 -12.13 6.58
CA HIS A 666 2.13 -10.94 7.20
C HIS A 666 3.07 -10.22 8.18
N THR A 667 4.26 -10.78 8.43
CA THR A 667 5.28 -10.27 9.35
C THR A 667 6.67 -10.55 8.82
N GLU A 668 7.65 -9.72 9.21
CA GLU A 668 9.07 -10.04 9.01
C GLU A 668 9.51 -11.10 10.03
N GLY A 669 10.39 -12.01 9.59
CA GLY A 669 10.88 -13.08 10.44
C GLY A 669 11.56 -14.20 9.66
N LYS A 670 12.23 -15.10 10.38
CA LYS A 670 12.78 -16.34 9.81
C LYS A 670 11.64 -17.35 9.58
N HIS A 671 11.83 -18.28 8.65
CA HIS A 671 11.02 -19.50 8.61
C HIS A 671 11.86 -20.64 9.17
N ARG A 672 12.01 -20.68 10.51
CA ARG A 672 12.94 -21.58 11.22
C ARG A 672 12.77 -23.04 10.82
N TYR A 673 11.53 -23.49 10.62
CA TYR A 673 11.21 -24.88 10.32
C TYR A 673 11.00 -25.14 8.81
N LEU A 674 11.50 -24.25 7.95
CA LEU A 674 11.41 -24.40 6.50
C LEU A 674 12.29 -25.56 6.02
N ASN A 675 11.69 -26.48 5.27
CA ASN A 675 12.43 -27.45 4.47
C ASN A 675 12.77 -26.81 3.11
N GLU A 676 14.04 -26.49 2.92
CA GLU A 676 14.54 -25.87 1.67
C GLU A 676 14.33 -26.75 0.43
N LYS A 677 14.26 -28.07 0.60
CA LYS A 677 14.11 -29.03 -0.51
C LYS A 677 12.67 -29.24 -0.97
N ALA A 678 11.69 -28.82 -0.18
CA ALA A 678 10.26 -28.95 -0.49
C ALA A 678 9.69 -27.58 -0.84
N PRO A 679 8.68 -27.45 -1.73
CA PRO A 679 8.10 -26.15 -2.09
C PRO A 679 7.39 -25.48 -0.89
N ILE A 680 7.12 -24.18 -0.99
CA ILE A 680 6.08 -23.57 -0.14
C ILE A 680 4.76 -24.14 -0.66
N ALA A 681 4.12 -24.99 0.15
CA ALA A 681 2.92 -25.71 -0.27
C ALA A 681 1.65 -24.98 0.16
N MET A 682 1.68 -24.26 1.29
CA MET A 682 0.56 -23.46 1.75
C MET A 682 1.05 -22.20 2.45
N MET A 683 0.50 -21.07 2.02
CA MET A 683 0.80 -19.74 2.54
C MET A 683 -0.31 -19.28 3.47
N HIS A 684 0.06 -18.51 4.49
CA HIS A 684 -0.83 -17.91 5.47
C HIS A 684 -0.59 -16.40 5.51
N TYR A 685 -1.66 -15.66 5.29
CA TYR A 685 -1.66 -14.21 5.22
C TYR A 685 -2.71 -13.67 6.18
N HIS A 686 -2.62 -12.39 6.55
CA HIS A 686 -3.66 -11.72 7.34
C HIS A 686 -4.21 -10.55 6.54
N ASP A 687 -5.24 -9.88 7.06
CA ASP A 687 -5.92 -8.74 6.41
C ASP A 687 -4.93 -7.64 5.97
N SER A 688 -3.83 -7.42 6.71
CA SER A 688 -2.78 -6.44 6.37
C SER A 688 -2.04 -6.74 5.07
N SER A 689 -2.09 -7.99 4.61
CA SER A 689 -1.46 -8.48 3.40
C SER A 689 -2.38 -8.42 2.18
N ILE A 690 -3.64 -7.98 2.31
CA ILE A 690 -4.55 -7.84 1.17
C ILE A 690 -4.64 -6.37 0.76
N GLY A 691 -4.38 -6.11 -0.53
CA GLY A 691 -4.48 -4.79 -1.13
C GLY A 691 -5.92 -4.42 -1.50
N VAL A 692 -6.14 -3.16 -1.85
CA VAL A 692 -7.46 -2.66 -2.29
C VAL A 692 -7.95 -3.37 -3.56
N THR A 693 -7.04 -3.91 -4.36
CA THR A 693 -7.34 -4.71 -5.55
C THR A 693 -7.82 -6.12 -5.22
N GLY A 694 -7.86 -6.49 -3.93
CA GLY A 694 -8.21 -7.84 -3.45
C GLY A 694 -7.05 -8.83 -3.54
N LYS A 695 -5.91 -8.44 -4.11
CA LYS A 695 -4.71 -9.28 -4.25
C LYS A 695 -3.85 -9.27 -2.98
N LEU A 696 -2.99 -10.26 -2.86
CA LEU A 696 -1.95 -10.29 -1.84
C LEU A 696 -0.87 -9.23 -2.15
N GLU A 697 -0.77 -8.25 -1.28
CA GLU A 697 0.21 -7.17 -1.25
C GLU A 697 0.84 -7.06 0.15
N PRO A 698 1.71 -8.01 0.55
CA PRO A 698 2.37 -7.98 1.85
C PRO A 698 3.11 -6.67 2.11
N ARG A 699 2.95 -6.11 3.32
CA ARG A 699 3.61 -4.86 3.74
C ARG A 699 4.99 -5.06 4.36
N VAL A 700 5.55 -6.26 4.19
CA VAL A 700 6.82 -6.69 4.78
C VAL A 700 7.80 -7.07 3.70
N THR A 701 9.09 -7.02 4.01
CA THR A 701 10.12 -7.43 3.07
C THR A 701 10.18 -8.95 2.98
N LEU A 702 9.81 -9.50 1.83
CA LEU A 702 9.89 -10.94 1.56
C LEU A 702 11.18 -11.31 0.83
N ASP A 703 11.72 -12.49 1.15
CA ASP A 703 12.82 -13.07 0.38
C ASP A 703 12.38 -13.46 -1.06
N ALA A 704 13.28 -13.99 -1.87
CA ALA A 704 12.95 -14.39 -3.24
C ALA A 704 11.84 -15.46 -3.29
N ARG A 705 11.79 -16.33 -2.29
CA ARG A 705 10.87 -17.46 -2.23
C ARG A 705 9.45 -17.02 -1.87
N GLY A 706 9.32 -16.16 -0.86
CA GLY A 706 8.07 -15.54 -0.47
C GLY A 706 7.51 -14.66 -1.59
N ARG A 707 8.37 -13.90 -2.29
CA ARG A 707 7.93 -13.12 -3.47
C ARG A 707 7.39 -14.00 -4.60
N ASP A 708 8.07 -15.10 -4.92
CA ASP A 708 7.58 -16.09 -5.92
C ASP A 708 6.26 -16.74 -5.49
N ALA A 709 6.11 -17.09 -4.20
CA ALA A 709 4.86 -17.63 -3.66
C ALA A 709 3.70 -16.64 -3.77
N VAL A 710 3.92 -15.36 -3.46
CA VAL A 710 2.91 -14.29 -3.61
C VAL A 710 2.51 -14.09 -5.07
N LEU A 711 3.47 -14.12 -6.00
CA LEU A 711 3.17 -14.04 -7.43
C LEU A 711 2.31 -15.20 -7.91
N LYS A 712 2.61 -16.43 -7.47
CA LYS A 712 1.81 -17.63 -7.79
C LYS A 712 0.40 -17.56 -7.20
N ALA A 713 0.29 -17.16 -5.93
CA ALA A 713 -0.99 -16.95 -5.26
C ALA A 713 -1.85 -15.93 -6.01
N ASN A 714 -1.29 -14.76 -6.35
CA ASN A 714 -2.02 -13.73 -7.10
C ASN A 714 -2.41 -14.18 -8.50
N ALA A 715 -1.57 -14.96 -9.20
CA ALA A 715 -1.92 -15.53 -10.49
C ALA A 715 -3.10 -16.52 -10.39
N GLN A 716 -3.18 -17.30 -9.31
CA GLN A 716 -4.32 -18.16 -9.04
C GLN A 716 -5.59 -17.37 -8.72
N MET A 717 -5.47 -16.27 -7.95
CA MET A 717 -6.59 -15.37 -7.67
C MET A 717 -7.10 -14.70 -8.96
N ASP A 718 -6.20 -14.29 -9.86
CA ASP A 718 -6.57 -13.72 -11.16
C ASP A 718 -7.32 -14.72 -12.04
N LYS A 719 -6.86 -15.98 -12.07
CA LYS A 719 -7.49 -17.07 -12.85
C LYS A 719 -8.93 -17.35 -12.40
N HIS A 720 -9.22 -17.16 -11.12
CA HIS A 720 -10.51 -17.47 -10.51
C HIS A 720 -11.22 -16.22 -9.98
N PHE A 721 -11.09 -15.06 -10.64
CA PHE A 721 -11.70 -13.84 -10.12
C PHE A 721 -13.23 -13.95 -9.99
N HIS A 722 -13.77 -13.69 -8.78
CA HIS A 722 -15.21 -13.68 -8.51
C HIS A 722 -15.71 -12.28 -8.16
N SER A 723 -16.45 -11.65 -9.09
CA SER A 723 -16.87 -10.25 -8.99
C SER A 723 -17.71 -9.93 -7.75
N THR A 724 -18.78 -10.68 -7.48
CA THR A 724 -19.70 -10.39 -6.36
C THR A 724 -19.00 -10.46 -4.99
N LEU A 725 -18.28 -11.56 -4.73
CA LEU A 725 -17.49 -11.70 -3.50
C LEU A 725 -16.45 -10.59 -3.36
N PHE A 726 -15.77 -10.23 -4.46
CA PHE A 726 -14.80 -9.12 -4.44
C PHE A 726 -15.43 -7.80 -4.05
N TRP A 727 -16.55 -7.41 -4.68
CA TRP A 727 -17.20 -6.13 -4.37
C TRP A 727 -17.79 -6.10 -2.97
N ASN A 728 -18.40 -7.20 -2.51
CA ASN A 728 -18.87 -7.34 -1.11
C ASN A 728 -17.73 -7.14 -0.11
N PHE A 729 -16.60 -7.81 -0.33
CA PHE A 729 -15.38 -7.63 0.47
C PHE A 729 -14.85 -6.20 0.40
N ARG A 730 -14.79 -5.61 -0.80
CA ARG A 730 -14.24 -4.27 -1.03
C ARG A 730 -15.06 -3.17 -0.35
N TYR A 731 -16.39 -3.21 -0.46
CA TYR A 731 -17.26 -2.22 0.20
C TYR A 731 -17.27 -2.40 1.73
N ALA A 732 -17.05 -3.60 2.25
CA ALA A 732 -16.96 -3.84 3.69
C ALA A 732 -15.63 -3.38 4.29
N HIS A 733 -14.50 -3.66 3.63
CA HIS A 733 -13.15 -3.52 4.22
C HIS A 733 -12.34 -2.35 3.68
N PHE A 734 -12.70 -1.79 2.53
CA PHE A 734 -12.00 -0.66 1.89
C PHE A 734 -12.93 0.55 1.70
N ILE A 735 -13.61 0.97 2.77
CA ILE A 735 -14.65 2.01 2.77
C ILE A 735 -14.20 3.31 2.06
N GLU A 736 -12.95 3.73 2.27
CA GLU A 736 -12.41 4.95 1.65
C GLU A 736 -12.36 4.88 0.11
N ARG A 737 -12.22 3.68 -0.46
CA ARG A 737 -12.11 3.41 -1.91
C ARG A 737 -13.23 2.53 -2.46
N GLY A 738 -14.32 2.33 -1.71
CA GLY A 738 -15.42 1.39 -1.97
C GLY A 738 -15.74 1.18 -3.45
N SER A 739 -16.32 2.20 -4.10
CA SER A 739 -16.70 2.19 -5.53
C SER A 739 -15.55 2.38 -6.54
N GLY A 740 -14.29 2.42 -6.10
CA GLY A 740 -13.12 2.53 -6.98
C GLY A 740 -12.53 3.94 -7.11
N VAL A 741 -11.39 4.04 -7.83
CA VAL A 741 -10.66 5.30 -8.05
C VAL A 741 -11.43 6.26 -8.97
N GLY A 742 -12.28 5.73 -9.86
CA GLY A 742 -13.12 6.53 -10.75
C GLY A 742 -14.19 7.34 -10.02
N SER A 743 -14.52 7.00 -8.78
CA SER A 743 -15.58 7.63 -7.98
C SER A 743 -15.02 8.42 -6.79
N ARG A 744 -13.74 8.83 -6.86
CA ARG A 744 -13.00 9.55 -5.82
C ARG A 744 -12.10 10.64 -6.39
N GLY A 745 -11.67 11.58 -5.53
CA GLY A 745 -10.72 12.62 -5.90
C GLY A 745 -11.24 13.59 -6.98
N GLU A 746 -10.34 14.07 -7.84
CA GLU A 746 -10.68 14.97 -8.96
C GLU A 746 -11.69 14.34 -9.95
N ASN A 747 -11.65 13.02 -10.12
CA ASN A 747 -12.56 12.28 -11.02
C ASN A 747 -14.01 12.37 -10.58
N LEU A 748 -14.22 12.38 -9.27
CA LEU A 748 -15.54 12.53 -8.68
C LEU A 748 -16.14 13.89 -9.02
N GLN A 749 -15.35 14.96 -8.93
CA GLN A 749 -15.77 16.31 -9.28
C GLN A 749 -16.10 16.40 -10.77
N TYR A 750 -15.20 15.90 -11.63
CA TYR A 750 -15.41 15.84 -13.07
C TYR A 750 -16.70 15.09 -13.46
N LYS A 751 -16.95 13.91 -12.87
CA LYS A 751 -18.18 13.14 -13.15
C LYS A 751 -19.45 13.88 -12.70
N ARG A 752 -19.41 14.56 -11.55
CA ARG A 752 -20.55 15.37 -11.07
C ARG A 752 -20.84 16.55 -12.00
N GLU A 753 -19.82 17.29 -12.39
CA GLU A 753 -19.96 18.40 -13.34
C GLU A 753 -20.52 17.89 -14.67
N LEU A 754 -19.98 16.80 -15.19
CA LEU A 754 -20.45 16.15 -16.41
C LEU A 754 -21.93 15.72 -16.30
N LEU A 755 -22.36 15.18 -15.16
CA LEU A 755 -23.77 14.85 -14.93
C LEU A 755 -24.67 16.10 -14.92
N ILE A 756 -24.24 17.18 -14.25
CA ILE A 756 -24.98 18.44 -14.18
C ILE A 756 -25.10 19.06 -15.58
N GLU A 757 -24.00 19.19 -16.31
CA GLU A 757 -23.95 19.76 -17.67
C GLU A 757 -24.78 18.95 -18.67
N ASN A 758 -25.02 17.67 -18.39
CA ASN A 758 -25.81 16.79 -19.23
C ASN A 758 -27.24 16.56 -18.72
N GLY A 759 -27.74 17.42 -17.84
CA GLY A 759 -29.15 17.48 -17.48
C GLY A 759 -29.60 16.43 -16.47
N ALA A 760 -28.69 15.88 -15.66
CA ALA A 760 -29.05 14.86 -14.68
C ALA A 760 -30.05 15.35 -13.62
N GLN A 761 -30.00 16.64 -13.26
CA GLN A 761 -30.92 17.27 -12.30
C GLN A 761 -32.26 17.67 -12.92
N ASP A 762 -32.38 17.65 -14.25
CA ASP A 762 -33.61 17.96 -14.97
C ASP A 762 -34.48 16.71 -15.18
N ALA A 763 -33.94 15.51 -14.93
CA ALA A 763 -34.66 14.26 -15.06
C ALA A 763 -35.69 14.06 -13.94
N GLU A 764 -36.93 13.71 -14.30
CA GLU A 764 -38.00 13.43 -13.34
C GLU A 764 -37.83 12.07 -12.63
N SER A 765 -37.05 11.17 -13.23
CA SER A 765 -36.78 9.85 -12.68
C SER A 765 -35.42 9.29 -13.11
N VAL A 766 -34.70 8.67 -12.16
CA VAL A 766 -33.31 8.20 -12.38
C VAL A 766 -33.17 6.71 -12.03
N LEU A 767 -32.54 5.94 -12.91
CA LEU A 767 -31.99 4.61 -12.65
C LEU A 767 -30.47 4.70 -12.63
N ASP A 768 -29.82 4.31 -11.55
CA ASP A 768 -28.35 4.27 -11.46
C ASP A 768 -27.87 2.82 -11.34
N VAL A 769 -27.19 2.31 -12.37
CA VAL A 769 -26.71 0.94 -12.44
C VAL A 769 -25.23 0.89 -12.08
N GLY A 770 -24.91 0.17 -11.00
CA GLY A 770 -23.64 0.26 -10.30
C GLY A 770 -23.57 1.48 -9.38
N CYS A 771 -24.65 1.74 -8.64
CA CYS A 771 -24.79 2.95 -7.82
C CYS A 771 -23.76 3.04 -6.68
N GLY A 772 -23.18 1.89 -6.27
CA GLY A 772 -22.13 1.82 -5.29
C GLY A 772 -22.48 2.49 -3.96
N ASP A 773 -21.58 3.33 -3.47
CA ASP A 773 -21.74 4.11 -2.24
C ASP A 773 -22.34 5.51 -2.47
N LEU A 774 -22.92 5.75 -3.65
CA LEU A 774 -23.57 7.00 -4.06
C LEU A 774 -22.66 8.22 -4.14
N GLU A 775 -21.35 8.07 -3.98
CA GLU A 775 -20.46 9.24 -3.99
C GLU A 775 -20.60 10.04 -5.29
N VAL A 776 -20.71 9.39 -6.46
CA VAL A 776 -20.88 10.09 -7.75
C VAL A 776 -22.10 11.00 -7.77
N VAL A 777 -23.24 10.54 -7.27
CA VAL A 777 -24.51 11.29 -7.30
C VAL A 777 -24.75 12.14 -6.05
N LYS A 778 -23.88 12.06 -5.05
CA LYS A 778 -24.01 12.78 -3.78
C LYS A 778 -24.00 14.30 -4.01
N GLY A 779 -25.06 14.95 -3.53
CA GLY A 779 -25.28 16.38 -3.68
C GLY A 779 -26.10 16.76 -4.93
N LEU A 780 -26.37 15.83 -5.84
CA LEU A 780 -27.25 16.08 -6.98
C LEU A 780 -28.72 16.04 -6.55
N ALA A 781 -29.53 16.91 -7.14
CA ALA A 781 -30.96 17.02 -6.89
C ALA A 781 -31.75 16.03 -7.76
N LEU A 782 -31.56 14.72 -7.51
CA LEU A 782 -32.19 13.65 -8.29
C LEU A 782 -33.58 13.29 -7.75
N ARG A 783 -34.49 12.94 -8.65
CA ARG A 783 -35.89 12.59 -8.34
C ARG A 783 -36.17 11.12 -8.66
N ASN A 784 -37.10 10.51 -7.91
CA ASN A 784 -37.59 9.15 -8.12
C ASN A 784 -36.46 8.14 -8.44
N TYR A 785 -35.44 8.14 -7.57
CA TYR A 785 -34.19 7.43 -7.78
C TYR A 785 -34.30 5.95 -7.42
N VAL A 786 -33.78 5.10 -8.31
CA VAL A 786 -33.58 3.67 -8.10
C VAL A 786 -32.12 3.33 -8.34
N GLY A 787 -31.42 2.82 -7.33
CA GLY A 787 -30.05 2.34 -7.45
C GLY A 787 -29.98 0.82 -7.56
N LEU A 788 -29.20 0.32 -8.51
CA LEU A 788 -28.90 -1.10 -8.69
C LEU A 788 -27.41 -1.35 -8.44
N ASP A 789 -27.07 -2.43 -7.75
CA ASP A 789 -25.69 -2.88 -7.59
C ASP A 789 -25.66 -4.40 -7.42
N THR A 790 -24.55 -5.03 -7.81
CA THR A 790 -24.33 -6.48 -7.59
C THR A 790 -23.89 -6.79 -6.16
N SER A 791 -23.44 -5.78 -5.41
CA SER A 791 -23.00 -5.91 -4.03
C SER A 791 -24.11 -5.56 -3.05
N ASP A 792 -24.55 -6.55 -2.26
CA ASP A 792 -25.46 -6.31 -1.14
C ASP A 792 -24.90 -5.26 -0.18
N ARG A 793 -23.58 -5.26 0.01
CA ARG A 793 -22.93 -4.29 0.90
C ARG A 793 -23.01 -2.86 0.36
N ALA A 794 -22.85 -2.67 -0.95
CA ALA A 794 -23.07 -1.36 -1.58
C ALA A 794 -24.51 -0.89 -1.37
N ILE A 795 -25.48 -1.78 -1.60
CA ILE A 795 -26.91 -1.50 -1.40
C ILE A 795 -27.23 -1.10 0.05
N GLU A 796 -26.65 -1.79 1.04
CA GLU A 796 -26.80 -1.43 2.45
C GLU A 796 -26.23 -0.04 2.77
N VAL A 797 -25.03 0.27 2.26
CA VAL A 797 -24.40 1.58 2.42
C VAL A 797 -25.26 2.67 1.79
N ALA A 798 -25.74 2.44 0.58
CA ALA A 798 -26.58 3.36 -0.16
C ALA A 798 -27.93 3.61 0.53
N ARG A 799 -28.62 2.56 1.00
CA ARG A 799 -29.86 2.65 1.77
C ARG A 799 -29.69 3.46 3.06
N ARG A 800 -28.58 3.27 3.77
CA ARG A 800 -28.28 4.05 4.98
C ARG A 800 -28.02 5.52 4.67
N ALA A 801 -27.34 5.81 3.56
CA ALA A 801 -27.04 7.18 3.14
C ALA A 801 -28.28 7.93 2.61
N LYS A 802 -29.21 7.23 1.95
CA LYS A 802 -30.43 7.79 1.36
C LYS A 802 -31.66 6.88 1.59
N PRO A 803 -32.28 6.90 2.79
CA PRO A 803 -33.41 6.04 3.12
C PRO A 803 -34.65 6.25 2.25
N ASP A 804 -34.82 7.46 1.70
CA ASP A 804 -35.97 7.82 0.85
C ASP A 804 -35.83 7.35 -0.61
N TRP A 805 -34.67 6.79 -0.97
CA TRP A 805 -34.40 6.25 -2.31
C TRP A 805 -34.61 4.74 -2.34
N GLN A 806 -34.89 4.20 -3.53
CA GLN A 806 -35.08 2.76 -3.73
C GLN A 806 -33.78 2.09 -4.17
N PHE A 807 -33.53 0.88 -3.68
CA PHE A 807 -32.33 0.11 -4.00
C PHE A 807 -32.63 -1.37 -4.16
N GLN A 808 -32.12 -1.98 -5.22
CA GLN A 808 -32.34 -3.39 -5.55
C GLN A 808 -31.01 -4.08 -5.88
N LEU A 809 -30.87 -5.33 -5.46
CA LEU A 809 -29.72 -6.17 -5.82
C LEU A 809 -29.85 -6.62 -7.28
N LEU A 810 -28.75 -6.53 -8.02
CA LEU A 810 -28.65 -7.02 -9.40
C LEU A 810 -27.94 -8.39 -9.40
N ASP A 811 -28.68 -9.48 -9.16
CA ASP A 811 -28.11 -10.82 -8.93
C ASP A 811 -28.07 -11.73 -10.17
N GLY A 812 -28.24 -11.17 -11.38
CA GLY A 812 -28.19 -11.95 -12.62
C GLY A 812 -29.38 -12.88 -12.87
N SER A 813 -30.32 -13.00 -11.93
CA SER A 813 -31.62 -13.64 -12.15
C SER A 813 -32.54 -12.75 -13.01
N ASP A 814 -33.69 -13.27 -13.44
CA ASP A 814 -34.70 -12.57 -14.26
C ASP A 814 -35.41 -11.41 -13.53
N VAL A 815 -34.73 -10.70 -12.62
CA VAL A 815 -35.19 -9.41 -12.03
C VAL A 815 -35.32 -8.30 -13.06
N ARG A 816 -34.88 -8.51 -14.31
CA ARG A 816 -35.05 -7.55 -15.41
C ARG A 816 -36.47 -7.02 -15.51
N GLU A 817 -37.48 -7.86 -15.40
CA GLU A 817 -38.88 -7.47 -15.54
C GLU A 817 -39.35 -6.55 -14.40
N THR A 818 -38.70 -6.62 -13.24
CA THR A 818 -39.03 -5.82 -12.05
C THR A 818 -38.30 -4.47 -12.00
N ILE A 819 -37.26 -4.28 -12.81
CA ILE A 819 -36.52 -3.03 -12.88
C ILE A 819 -37.34 -2.00 -13.67
N PRO A 820 -37.68 -0.84 -13.08
CA PRO A 820 -38.49 0.17 -13.76
C PRO A 820 -37.68 0.88 -14.86
N SER A 821 -38.34 1.27 -15.94
CA SER A 821 -37.77 2.23 -16.90
C SER A 821 -37.80 3.64 -16.31
N LYS A 822 -36.80 4.46 -16.63
CA LYS A 822 -36.59 5.80 -16.08
C LYS A 822 -36.19 6.79 -17.16
N ASP A 823 -36.44 8.08 -16.92
CA ASP A 823 -36.09 9.16 -17.84
C ASP A 823 -34.57 9.20 -18.09
N LEU A 824 -33.79 9.09 -17.01
CA LEU A 824 -32.34 9.02 -17.04
C LEU A 824 -31.85 7.67 -16.52
N VAL A 825 -30.98 7.03 -17.29
CA VAL A 825 -30.20 5.87 -16.85
C VAL A 825 -28.72 6.25 -16.75
N LEU A 826 -28.10 5.95 -15.62
CA LEU A 826 -26.68 6.14 -15.36
C LEU A 826 -25.98 4.78 -15.27
N CYS A 827 -24.79 4.67 -15.85
CA CYS A 827 -23.94 3.49 -15.68
C CYS A 827 -22.46 3.86 -15.85
N PHE A 828 -21.75 3.98 -14.73
CA PHE A 828 -20.33 4.33 -14.74
C PHE A 828 -19.44 3.13 -14.44
N GLU A 829 -18.53 2.80 -15.35
CA GLU A 829 -17.46 1.80 -15.18
C GLU A 829 -17.95 0.38 -14.81
N VAL A 830 -19.23 0.04 -14.96
CA VAL A 830 -19.76 -1.31 -14.69
C VAL A 830 -19.55 -2.26 -15.86
N LEU A 831 -19.71 -1.77 -17.09
CA LEU A 831 -19.62 -2.58 -18.31
C LEU A 831 -18.24 -3.19 -18.52
N ILE A 832 -17.19 -2.49 -18.07
CA ILE A 832 -15.80 -2.94 -18.17
C ILE A 832 -15.46 -4.06 -17.17
N HIS A 833 -16.36 -4.38 -16.23
CA HIS A 833 -16.20 -5.42 -15.21
C HIS A 833 -16.96 -6.71 -15.53
N GLN A 834 -17.55 -6.83 -16.73
CA GLN A 834 -18.37 -7.98 -17.10
C GLN A 834 -17.51 -9.15 -17.61
N PRO A 835 -17.45 -10.29 -16.91
CA PRO A 835 -16.46 -11.35 -17.17
C PRO A 835 -16.74 -12.18 -18.41
N THR A 836 -17.95 -12.09 -18.97
CA THR A 836 -18.32 -12.76 -20.21
C THR A 836 -18.97 -11.80 -21.19
N ARG A 837 -18.83 -12.09 -22.49
CA ARG A 837 -19.52 -11.34 -23.55
C ARG A 837 -21.04 -11.34 -23.34
N SER A 838 -21.60 -12.48 -22.96
CA SER A 838 -23.04 -12.59 -22.70
C SER A 838 -23.48 -11.69 -21.55
N ALA A 839 -22.73 -11.63 -20.44
CA ALA A 839 -23.03 -10.72 -19.33
C ALA A 839 -22.94 -9.24 -19.74
N TYR A 840 -21.93 -8.89 -20.54
CA TYR A 840 -21.78 -7.56 -21.12
C TYR A 840 -22.97 -7.17 -21.99
N GLU A 841 -23.31 -8.00 -23.00
CA GLU A 841 -24.43 -7.75 -23.92
C GLU A 841 -25.75 -7.64 -23.15
N LYS A 842 -25.97 -8.55 -22.20
CA LYS A 842 -27.10 -8.52 -21.28
C LYS A 842 -27.20 -7.19 -20.52
N LEU A 843 -26.10 -6.68 -19.98
CA LEU A 843 -26.10 -5.41 -19.27
C LEU A 843 -26.37 -4.23 -20.22
N VAL A 844 -25.80 -4.24 -21.42
CA VAL A 844 -26.11 -3.23 -22.45
C VAL A 844 -27.61 -3.22 -22.76
N ASP A 845 -28.22 -4.39 -23.00
CA ASP A 845 -29.65 -4.49 -23.29
C ASP A 845 -30.49 -3.91 -22.14
N LEU A 846 -30.14 -4.21 -20.88
CA LEU A 846 -30.84 -3.65 -19.72
C LEU A 846 -30.77 -2.12 -19.70
N LEU A 847 -29.58 -1.55 -19.91
CA LEU A 847 -29.39 -0.10 -19.94
C LEU A 847 -30.21 0.55 -21.05
N VAL A 848 -30.18 -0.05 -22.24
CA VAL A 848 -30.95 0.40 -23.41
C VAL A 848 -32.45 0.33 -23.11
N ASP A 849 -32.97 -0.82 -22.72
CA ASP A 849 -34.40 -1.07 -22.53
C ASP A 849 -35.01 -0.17 -21.46
N ARG A 850 -34.27 0.06 -20.36
CA ARG A 850 -34.74 0.87 -19.23
C ARG A 850 -34.58 2.37 -19.42
N THR A 851 -33.91 2.82 -20.48
CA THR A 851 -33.80 4.25 -20.82
C THR A 851 -35.06 4.74 -21.54
N GLN A 852 -35.73 5.75 -20.97
CA GLN A 852 -36.86 6.44 -21.64
C GLN A 852 -36.41 7.67 -22.42
N GLN A 853 -35.51 8.49 -21.88
CA GLN A 853 -35.07 9.73 -22.53
C GLN A 853 -33.56 9.75 -22.76
N THR A 854 -32.76 9.62 -21.69
CA THR A 854 -31.31 9.80 -21.75
C THR A 854 -30.57 8.65 -21.06
N LEU A 855 -29.56 8.11 -21.73
CA LEU A 855 -28.56 7.21 -21.14
C LEU A 855 -27.24 7.97 -21.02
N ILE A 856 -26.65 8.00 -19.83
CA ILE A 856 -25.27 8.41 -19.60
C ILE A 856 -24.48 7.19 -19.16
N VAL A 857 -23.58 6.72 -20.03
CA VAL A 857 -22.87 5.45 -19.84
C VAL A 857 -21.40 5.60 -20.17
N SER A 858 -20.54 4.86 -19.47
CA SER A 858 -19.11 4.83 -19.75
C SER A 858 -18.58 3.44 -20.02
N GLY A 859 -17.56 3.38 -20.88
CA GLY A 859 -16.87 2.14 -21.26
C GLY A 859 -15.73 2.42 -22.23
N TYR A 860 -15.09 1.36 -22.71
CA TYR A 860 -13.96 1.48 -23.61
C TYR A 860 -14.38 1.87 -25.03
N ALA A 861 -13.70 2.85 -25.62
CA ALA A 861 -13.88 3.25 -27.02
C ALA A 861 -12.97 2.48 -28.01
N ALA A 862 -11.96 1.79 -27.50
CA ALA A 862 -11.03 0.97 -28.26
C ALA A 862 -10.42 -0.10 -27.35
N ASP A 863 -9.72 -1.08 -27.95
CA ASP A 863 -8.92 -2.01 -27.18
C ASP A 863 -7.67 -1.32 -26.64
N TYR A 864 -7.47 -1.33 -25.32
CA TYR A 864 -6.29 -0.78 -24.66
C TYR A 864 -5.38 -1.91 -24.16
N LEU A 865 -4.08 -1.83 -24.50
CA LEU A 865 -3.04 -2.83 -24.13
C LEU A 865 -2.89 -3.04 -22.61
N ALA A 866 -3.36 -2.10 -21.78
CA ALA A 866 -3.26 -2.17 -20.32
C ALA A 866 -4.20 -3.21 -19.66
N ARG A 867 -5.14 -3.81 -20.41
CA ARG A 867 -6.11 -4.81 -19.90
C ARG A 867 -5.47 -6.15 -19.51
N ALA A 868 -4.41 -6.56 -20.21
CA ALA A 868 -3.78 -7.87 -19.99
C ALA A 868 -3.20 -8.06 -18.57
N ALA A 869 -3.11 -7.00 -17.77
CA ALA A 869 -2.56 -7.02 -16.41
C ALA A 869 -3.63 -6.97 -15.29
N ASN A 870 -4.92 -6.85 -15.60
CA ASN A 870 -5.98 -6.73 -14.59
C ASN A 870 -7.17 -7.65 -14.89
N ALA A 871 -7.30 -8.73 -14.10
CA ALA A 871 -8.35 -9.74 -14.24
C ALA A 871 -9.78 -9.20 -14.01
N MET A 872 -9.93 -7.97 -13.51
CA MET A 872 -11.23 -7.32 -13.33
C MET A 872 -11.72 -6.58 -14.58
N LEU A 873 -10.87 -6.41 -15.61
CA LEU A 873 -11.17 -5.54 -16.75
C LEU A 873 -11.35 -6.35 -18.04
N PHE A 874 -12.51 -6.17 -18.68
CA PHE A 874 -12.92 -6.87 -19.88
C PHE A 874 -13.27 -5.88 -20.99
N PHE A 875 -13.01 -6.26 -22.23
CA PHE A 875 -13.47 -5.54 -23.42
C PHE A 875 -13.76 -6.55 -24.53
N TYR A 876 -14.88 -6.32 -25.19
CA TYR A 876 -15.43 -7.18 -26.23
C TYR A 876 -15.57 -6.44 -27.56
N GLU A 877 -15.91 -5.16 -27.52
CA GLU A 877 -16.03 -4.24 -28.65
C GLU A 877 -16.10 -2.79 -28.13
N PRO A 878 -15.89 -1.77 -28.98
CA PRO A 878 -16.12 -0.37 -28.63
C PRO A 878 -17.57 -0.16 -28.14
N LEU A 879 -17.74 0.51 -26.99
CA LEU A 879 -19.06 0.74 -26.41
C LEU A 879 -20.02 1.46 -27.38
N GLU A 880 -19.50 2.39 -28.16
CA GLU A 880 -20.29 3.10 -29.18
C GLU A 880 -20.92 2.12 -30.20
N GLU A 881 -20.22 1.04 -30.55
CA GLU A 881 -20.72 0.02 -31.47
C GLU A 881 -21.89 -0.75 -30.86
N SER A 882 -21.78 -1.18 -29.60
CA SER A 882 -22.88 -1.84 -28.87
C SER A 882 -24.11 -0.95 -28.78
N LEU A 883 -23.92 0.34 -28.47
CA LEU A 883 -25.00 1.32 -28.38
C LEU A 883 -25.68 1.55 -29.74
N ARG A 884 -24.92 1.60 -30.84
CA ARG A 884 -25.46 1.74 -32.20
C ARG A 884 -26.25 0.52 -32.64
N LYS A 885 -25.80 -0.69 -32.29
CA LYS A 885 -26.49 -1.96 -32.60
C LYS A 885 -27.90 -2.02 -32.01
N SER A 886 -28.17 -1.32 -30.91
CA SER A 886 -29.50 -1.29 -30.30
C SER A 886 -30.58 -0.66 -31.18
N GLY A 887 -30.21 0.27 -32.08
CA GLY A 887 -31.16 1.03 -32.90
C GLY A 887 -32.09 1.98 -32.12
N LYS A 888 -31.99 2.08 -30.78
CA LYS A 888 -32.91 2.85 -29.94
C LYS A 888 -32.61 4.36 -29.88
N PHE A 889 -31.34 4.74 -30.00
CA PHE A 889 -30.91 6.12 -29.76
C PHE A 889 -30.83 6.93 -31.04
N LYS A 890 -31.45 8.11 -31.03
CA LYS A 890 -31.38 9.10 -32.12
C LYS A 890 -30.00 9.74 -32.19
N SER A 891 -29.36 9.96 -31.04
CA SER A 891 -28.01 10.52 -30.98
C SER A 891 -27.17 9.77 -29.97
N ILE A 892 -25.90 9.52 -30.30
CA ILE A 892 -24.88 8.99 -29.41
C ILE A 892 -23.70 9.95 -29.51
N ARG A 893 -23.37 10.63 -28.41
CA ARG A 893 -22.34 11.68 -28.36
C ARG A 893 -21.35 11.37 -27.26
N LYS A 894 -20.07 11.46 -27.59
CA LYS A 894 -19.01 11.48 -26.59
C LYS A 894 -19.08 12.80 -25.83
N ILE A 895 -19.30 12.73 -24.52
CA ILE A 895 -19.41 13.90 -23.62
C ILE A 895 -18.21 14.03 -22.68
N GLY A 896 -17.40 12.98 -22.59
CA GLY A 896 -16.23 12.98 -21.72
C GLY A 896 -15.33 11.77 -21.96
N ALA A 897 -14.16 11.81 -21.33
CA ALA A 897 -13.26 10.67 -21.21
C ALA A 897 -12.41 10.84 -19.97
N HIS A 898 -12.12 9.74 -19.29
CA HIS A 898 -11.27 9.73 -18.11
C HIS A 898 -10.50 8.41 -18.04
N SER A 899 -9.19 8.47 -17.76
CA SER A 899 -8.28 7.32 -17.91
C SER A 899 -8.46 6.67 -19.30
N ASP A 900 -8.80 5.39 -19.33
CA ASP A 900 -8.97 4.58 -20.54
C ASP A 900 -10.46 4.48 -20.96
N VAL A 901 -11.41 5.05 -20.20
CA VAL A 901 -12.85 4.97 -20.49
C VAL A 901 -13.39 6.26 -21.11
N THR A 902 -14.35 6.10 -22.01
CA THR A 902 -15.10 7.19 -22.66
C THR A 902 -16.51 7.23 -22.12
N VAL A 903 -17.05 8.44 -21.92
CA VAL A 903 -18.42 8.67 -21.45
C VAL A 903 -19.28 9.12 -22.63
N PHE A 904 -20.41 8.46 -22.81
CA PHE A 904 -21.39 8.72 -23.86
C PHE A 904 -22.71 9.20 -23.27
N ARG A 905 -23.30 10.20 -23.93
CA ARG A 905 -24.72 10.55 -23.82
C ARG A 905 -25.47 9.95 -25.00
N CYS A 906 -26.55 9.23 -24.73
CA CYS A 906 -27.43 8.69 -25.74
C CYS A 906 -28.86 9.19 -25.50
N ASP A 907 -29.45 9.84 -26.51
CA ASP A 907 -30.79 10.41 -26.40
C ASP A 907 -31.77 9.57 -27.25
N VAL A 908 -32.90 9.18 -26.64
CA VAL A 908 -33.99 8.40 -27.28
C VAL A 908 -34.87 9.33 -28.12
N GLU A 909 -35.43 8.83 -29.22
CA GLU A 909 -36.39 9.57 -30.03
C GLU A 909 -37.72 9.74 -29.24
N PRO A 910 -38.28 10.96 -29.14
CA PRO A 910 -39.61 11.12 -28.55
C PRO A 910 -40.59 10.29 -29.39
N LEU A 911 -41.39 9.45 -28.74
CA LEU A 911 -42.55 8.83 -29.39
C LEU A 911 -43.35 9.96 -30.05
N ALA A 912 -43.53 9.90 -31.37
CA ALA A 912 -44.40 10.82 -32.07
C ALA A 912 -45.76 10.78 -31.38
N ALA A 913 -46.15 11.93 -30.80
CA ALA A 913 -47.34 12.10 -29.98
C ALA A 913 -48.63 11.77 -30.73
#